data_AF-G0R3G1-F1
#
_entry.id   AF-G0R3G1-F1
#
_cell.length_a   1.000
_cell.length_b   1.000
_cell.length_c   1.000
_cell.angle_alpha   90.00
_cell.angle_beta   90.00
_cell.angle_gamma   90.00
#
_symmetry.space_group_name_H-M   'P 1'
#
loop_
_entity.id
_entity.type
_entity.pdbx_description
1 polymer ?
#
loop_
_entity_poly.entity_id
_entity_poly.type
_entity_poly.pdbx_seq_one_letter_code
_entity_poly.pdbx_strand_id
1 'polypeptide(L)'
;MNIVMWVDNWEGELPMPAILKPKPLWTGKQIMSLIIPEKMTMTRTSGKSDDDKWFSSKDESIYIYKGELLQGYMTKGIVGDGPGGLVHLIWLDIGHSATCDFMTRCQRIVNNWLIITGHTISCADIVPSEDCVTEIKKIREDAQKAFDQAVEDFQDAEKIEKQGNHKAGKRIFDSFEVHINTVLNKLRGQAEKKSKDTIKFRYNQFNKMVWAGSKGKPTNLAQVMGLLGQQNIEGARIRNGFARRTLPHFQKEDNGIIARGFVLSNFFQGLEPYEFFFHTMGGREGLSDTAVKTSRTGYIQRKLVKALEDVLVRYDGTIRDSIGSLIQTCYGEDSLAGEYIETQKIAEIEYSNEQFEKEYRFIRDFENQVSIKEFLEREYERKLNKDVISEIDESARQSRQKYEPFCLEEEYRDLLEARDLFRKCFYFYSFKQSLDLNIPVNIDRMLRSTKIEMSKNNRIYDKDESRLSPIYVYRVINELFTKLDNDAINRGVDPNALMLFKAHVRLHLSSKKIVIKHKINKEKFEQLVREVEARYKQAIAHPGETIGAIAAQSVGEPTTQMTLNTFHFAGVSDRNVTLGVPRLQEILDASKNIKTPEVTIFFERKLEKPEDKQEMREQIEYQQVFKYIESTKILYDYEQEEIFDDEESQQNPWKLIIQFDKQKLAIDLYDKLYSEIAKLQNQLKFTASKSTYTQCFITIQYRENSNNDENSIQMQQQDNKSVYIALLELEKKIREIYIGGIQGVDKIYPAEKDFVGKWDTKTGKKVTDKETIFKTSGTNLKKIIKIDGVDSQRTYSNDIQEIAKVIGIEAARKSIINEIREVIEPYDIYINYRHLSILADWMTLRGRITPINRNGINRIPGISCLRKSSFEETVEILNSAAIFFEKDKLTGVTENIIFGQNCDIGTGSFELLIDQMKVQDFKTKREADYDNIPEQSPMSEAADYFNTPVNPNTPGVGMMTPGFSVHNIMGNFTPSTPNQGFSPFITSTPNYPQNNPKSPSQIAYARSSQISPKIDNSPQIVSPNYTPHNSTPAERASPYSASPNYKIHQGQSNSPAYIASPNMNSPQYDIKGSSHIAQQIKGEMHNIQEENESGSESESRDN
;
A
#
# COMPACT_ATOMS: atom_id res chain seq x y z
N MET A 1 37.80 -16.67 -21.95
CA MET A 1 38.95 -15.98 -21.33
C MET A 1 38.64 -14.51 -21.04
N ASN A 2 38.62 -13.59 -22.01
CA ASN A 2 38.45 -12.14 -21.78
C ASN A 2 37.32 -11.74 -20.80
N ILE A 3 36.15 -12.37 -20.87
CA ILE A 3 35.02 -12.10 -19.95
C ILE A 3 35.32 -12.56 -18.51
N VAL A 4 36.02 -13.68 -18.35
CA VAL A 4 36.32 -14.31 -17.05
C VAL A 4 37.46 -13.57 -16.31
N MET A 5 38.35 -12.91 -17.05
CA MET A 5 39.42 -12.05 -16.47
C MET A 5 38.89 -10.90 -15.61
N TRP A 6 37.60 -10.58 -15.66
CA TRP A 6 36.95 -9.55 -14.85
C TRP A 6 36.41 -10.05 -13.50
N VAL A 7 36.68 -11.31 -13.14
CA VAL A 7 36.36 -11.92 -11.85
C VAL A 7 37.58 -11.82 -10.93
N ASP A 8 37.50 -10.93 -9.93
CA ASP A 8 38.65 -10.52 -9.10
C ASP A 8 39.35 -11.68 -8.35
N ASN A 9 38.63 -12.76 -8.03
CA ASN A 9 39.13 -13.93 -7.29
C ASN A 9 39.01 -15.23 -8.12
N TRP A 10 39.22 -15.18 -9.43
CA TRP A 10 39.16 -16.38 -10.26
C TRP A 10 40.42 -17.24 -10.10
N GLU A 11 40.24 -18.52 -9.73
CA GLU A 11 41.31 -19.49 -9.46
C GLU A 11 42.10 -19.94 -10.71
N GLY A 12 41.85 -19.34 -11.88
CA GLY A 12 42.53 -19.65 -13.14
C GLY A 12 41.97 -20.87 -13.89
N GLU A 13 41.12 -21.69 -13.25
CA GLU A 13 40.48 -22.83 -13.88
C GLU A 13 39.23 -22.43 -14.68
N LEU A 14 39.24 -22.72 -15.99
CA LEU A 14 38.03 -22.58 -16.81
C LEU A 14 37.16 -23.84 -16.64
N PRO A 15 35.83 -23.69 -16.46
CA PRO A 15 34.94 -24.85 -16.40
C PRO A 15 34.97 -25.61 -17.72
N MET A 16 34.66 -26.91 -17.71
CA MET A 16 34.61 -27.71 -18.94
C MET A 16 33.58 -27.10 -19.92
N PRO A 17 33.92 -26.87 -21.20
CA PRO A 17 32.97 -26.33 -22.17
C PRO A 17 31.78 -27.28 -22.36
N ALA A 18 30.55 -26.74 -22.32
CA ALA A 18 29.33 -27.54 -22.49
C ALA A 18 29.26 -28.28 -23.84
N ILE A 19 29.92 -27.74 -24.88
CA ILE A 19 30.05 -28.38 -26.19
C ILE A 19 31.54 -28.59 -26.44
N LEU A 20 31.97 -29.85 -26.56
CA LEU A 20 33.38 -30.22 -26.82
C LEU A 20 33.70 -30.36 -28.32
N LYS A 21 32.73 -30.83 -29.12
CA LYS A 21 32.86 -31.05 -30.57
C LYS A 21 31.70 -30.35 -31.30
N PRO A 22 31.92 -29.74 -32.48
CA PRO A 22 33.17 -29.71 -33.25
C PRO A 22 34.22 -28.69 -32.76
N LYS A 23 33.83 -27.76 -31.88
CA LYS A 23 34.73 -26.81 -31.21
C LYS A 23 34.33 -26.66 -29.73
N PRO A 24 35.28 -26.34 -28.82
CA PRO A 24 34.96 -26.04 -27.44
C PRO A 24 34.14 -24.74 -27.35
N LEU A 25 32.89 -24.83 -26.90
CA LEU A 25 32.01 -23.69 -26.67
C LEU A 25 31.43 -23.72 -25.24
N TRP A 26 31.46 -22.57 -24.59
CA TRP A 26 30.86 -22.32 -23.28
C TRP A 26 29.52 -21.64 -23.44
N THR A 27 28.56 -21.92 -22.56
CA THR A 27 27.29 -21.20 -22.52
C THR A 27 27.38 -19.96 -21.64
N GLY A 28 26.50 -18.97 -21.87
CA GLY A 28 26.37 -17.82 -20.97
C GLY A 28 26.02 -18.23 -19.54
N LYS A 29 25.23 -19.31 -19.38
CA LYS A 29 24.89 -19.88 -18.07
C LYS A 29 26.13 -20.38 -17.32
N GLN A 30 27.04 -21.09 -18.00
CA GLN A 30 28.31 -21.55 -17.40
C GLN A 30 29.17 -20.38 -16.91
N ILE A 31 29.25 -19.28 -17.68
CA ILE A 31 29.99 -18.08 -17.27
C ILE A 31 29.31 -17.42 -16.05
N MET A 32 27.98 -17.35 -16.03
CA MET A 32 27.22 -16.84 -14.89
C MET A 32 27.30 -17.74 -13.64
N SER A 33 27.51 -19.05 -13.79
CA SER A 33 27.75 -19.95 -12.65
C SER A 33 29.02 -19.57 -11.87
N LEU A 34 30.06 -19.05 -12.54
CA LEU A 34 31.35 -18.69 -11.92
C LEU A 34 31.24 -17.52 -10.92
N ILE A 35 30.14 -16.76 -10.93
CA ILE A 35 29.93 -15.64 -9.99
C ILE A 35 28.94 -15.95 -8.87
N ILE A 36 28.14 -17.01 -9.02
CA ILE A 36 27.15 -17.41 -8.03
C ILE A 36 27.88 -18.23 -6.94
N PRO A 37 27.75 -17.90 -5.65
CA PRO A 37 28.44 -18.63 -4.59
C PRO A 37 28.07 -20.12 -4.54
N GLU A 38 29.04 -21.01 -4.33
CA GLU A 38 28.82 -22.48 -4.35
C GLU A 38 27.77 -22.99 -3.37
N LYS A 39 27.56 -22.30 -2.24
CA LYS A 39 26.55 -22.69 -1.25
C LYS A 39 25.12 -22.41 -1.72
N MET A 40 24.95 -21.62 -2.77
CA MET A 40 23.65 -21.13 -3.23
C MET A 40 22.89 -22.22 -4.00
N THR A 41 21.62 -22.43 -3.63
CA THR A 41 20.69 -23.31 -4.34
C THR A 41 19.33 -22.63 -4.44
N MET A 42 18.72 -22.64 -5.62
CA MET A 42 17.43 -22.01 -5.89
C MET A 42 16.63 -22.83 -6.88
N THR A 43 15.32 -22.89 -6.69
CA THR A 43 14.39 -23.46 -7.68
C THR A 43 13.18 -22.55 -7.78
N ARG A 44 12.83 -22.13 -8.99
CA ARG A 44 11.66 -21.28 -9.25
C ARG A 44 11.00 -21.69 -10.55
N THR A 45 9.80 -22.24 -10.45
CA THR A 45 8.97 -22.57 -11.62
C THR A 45 8.23 -21.34 -12.13
N SER A 46 8.16 -21.20 -13.45
CA SER A 46 7.40 -20.15 -14.13
C SER A 46 6.18 -20.77 -14.80
N GLY A 47 4.97 -20.39 -14.36
CA GLY A 47 3.71 -20.77 -15.01
C GLY A 47 3.01 -22.02 -14.46
N LYS A 48 1.83 -22.30 -15.06
CA LYS A 48 0.93 -23.44 -14.75
C LYS A 48 0.99 -24.56 -15.81
N SER A 49 1.88 -24.48 -16.79
CA SER A 49 2.00 -25.41 -17.90
C SER A 49 3.36 -26.10 -17.86
N ASP A 50 3.36 -27.42 -18.01
CA ASP A 50 4.49 -28.36 -17.87
C ASP A 50 4.77 -28.75 -16.40
N ASP A 51 3.99 -29.72 -15.90
CA ASP A 51 4.10 -30.32 -14.55
C ASP A 51 5.35 -31.21 -14.34
N ASP A 52 6.26 -31.27 -15.32
CA ASP A 52 7.57 -31.93 -15.20
C ASP A 52 8.57 -31.04 -14.44
N LYS A 53 8.55 -31.20 -13.12
CA LYS A 53 9.27 -30.42 -12.08
C LYS A 53 10.80 -30.25 -12.27
N TRP A 54 11.41 -30.86 -13.28
CA TRP A 54 12.86 -30.87 -13.49
C TRP A 54 13.34 -30.36 -14.85
N PHE A 55 12.48 -30.21 -15.87
CA PHE A 55 12.91 -29.78 -17.21
C PHE A 55 11.93 -28.79 -17.84
N SER A 56 12.37 -27.54 -18.07
CA SER A 56 11.55 -26.52 -18.73
C SER A 56 11.73 -26.55 -20.25
N SER A 57 10.67 -26.93 -20.97
CA SER A 57 10.62 -26.94 -22.45
C SER A 57 10.98 -25.58 -23.09
N LYS A 58 10.62 -24.48 -22.41
CA LYS A 58 10.84 -23.08 -22.84
C LYS A 58 12.00 -22.40 -22.14
N ASP A 59 12.70 -23.09 -21.22
CA ASP A 59 13.77 -22.54 -20.38
C ASP A 59 13.27 -21.36 -19.50
N GLU A 60 12.01 -21.39 -19.08
CA GLU A 60 11.37 -20.35 -18.25
C GLU A 60 11.54 -20.60 -16.74
N SER A 61 11.67 -21.86 -16.32
CA SER A 61 11.91 -22.23 -14.91
C SER A 61 13.40 -22.21 -14.58
N ILE A 62 13.76 -21.68 -13.42
CA ILE A 62 15.15 -21.58 -12.97
C ILE A 62 15.49 -22.68 -11.97
N TYR A 63 16.67 -23.25 -12.17
CA TYR A 63 17.30 -24.19 -11.26
C TYR A 63 18.78 -23.82 -11.11
N ILE A 64 19.15 -23.40 -9.91
CA ILE A 64 20.54 -23.17 -9.48
C ILE A 64 20.87 -24.25 -8.45
N TYR A 65 21.94 -24.99 -8.67
CA TYR A 65 22.37 -26.10 -7.82
C TYR A 65 23.86 -25.98 -7.51
N LYS A 66 24.22 -25.85 -6.22
CA LYS A 66 25.61 -25.64 -5.79
C LYS A 66 26.31 -24.47 -6.50
N GLY A 67 25.61 -23.36 -6.71
CA GLY A 67 26.09 -22.22 -7.50
C GLY A 67 25.96 -22.37 -9.03
N GLU A 68 25.75 -23.57 -9.56
CA GLU A 68 25.62 -23.76 -11.01
C GLU A 68 24.22 -23.42 -11.53
N LEU A 69 24.12 -22.51 -12.50
CA LEU A 69 22.89 -22.19 -13.20
C LEU A 69 22.62 -23.22 -14.32
N LEU A 70 21.75 -24.19 -14.04
CA LEU A 70 21.48 -25.33 -14.94
C LEU A 70 20.38 -25.02 -15.97
N GLN A 71 19.26 -24.44 -15.54
CA GLN A 71 18.17 -24.00 -16.43
C GLN A 71 17.64 -22.63 -16.02
N GLY A 72 17.00 -21.97 -16.98
CA GLY A 72 16.29 -20.71 -16.82
C GLY A 72 17.05 -19.45 -17.27
N TYR A 73 16.30 -18.40 -17.60
CA TYR A 73 16.84 -17.08 -17.95
C TYR A 73 16.82 -16.09 -16.78
N MET A 74 17.95 -15.43 -16.54
CA MET A 74 18.11 -14.44 -15.47
C MET A 74 17.43 -13.10 -15.84
N THR A 75 16.12 -12.98 -15.60
CA THR A 75 15.34 -11.74 -15.79
C THR A 75 15.23 -10.91 -14.50
N LYS A 76 14.64 -9.70 -14.57
CA LYS A 76 14.39 -8.84 -13.40
C LYS A 76 13.74 -9.60 -12.24
N GLY A 77 12.81 -10.52 -12.52
CA GLY A 77 12.10 -11.27 -11.48
C GLY A 77 13.01 -12.12 -10.58
N ILE A 78 14.26 -12.38 -10.98
CA ILE A 78 15.21 -13.25 -10.28
C ILE A 78 16.43 -12.50 -9.77
N VAL A 79 17.06 -11.66 -10.59
CA VAL A 79 18.26 -10.91 -10.17
C VAL A 79 17.91 -9.56 -9.55
N GLY A 80 16.68 -9.07 -9.74
CA GLY A 80 16.23 -7.79 -9.22
C GLY A 80 15.75 -7.82 -7.76
N ASP A 81 14.95 -6.80 -7.46
CA ASP A 81 14.31 -6.41 -6.19
C ASP A 81 13.20 -7.35 -5.69
N GLY A 82 12.90 -8.44 -6.39
CA GLY A 82 11.79 -9.34 -6.05
C GLY A 82 12.07 -10.20 -4.80
N PRO A 83 11.07 -10.44 -3.93
CA PRO A 83 11.22 -11.36 -2.80
C PRO A 83 11.54 -12.78 -3.29
N GLY A 84 12.50 -13.43 -2.63
CA GLY A 84 13.03 -14.72 -3.07
C GLY A 84 13.87 -14.65 -4.37
N GLY A 85 14.32 -13.46 -4.77
CA GLY A 85 15.34 -13.27 -5.80
C GLY A 85 16.73 -13.71 -5.34
N LEU A 86 17.65 -13.92 -6.29
CA LEU A 86 19.00 -14.41 -6.04
C LEU A 86 19.82 -13.48 -5.13
N VAL A 87 19.70 -12.16 -5.31
CA VAL A 87 20.39 -11.15 -4.47
C VAL A 87 19.92 -11.24 -3.01
N HIS A 88 18.60 -11.36 -2.81
CA HIS A 88 17.98 -11.52 -1.50
C HIS A 88 18.43 -12.82 -0.81
N LEU A 89 18.43 -13.93 -1.54
CA LEU A 89 18.83 -15.24 -0.99
C LEU A 89 20.33 -15.31 -0.65
N ILE A 90 21.22 -14.72 -1.46
CA ILE A 90 22.66 -14.63 -1.13
C ILE A 90 22.87 -13.79 0.13
N TRP A 91 22.14 -12.69 0.29
CA TRP A 91 22.22 -11.84 1.48
C TRP A 91 21.81 -12.58 2.75
N LEU A 92 20.73 -13.37 2.70
CA LEU A 92 20.21 -14.14 3.83
C LEU A 92 21.02 -15.40 4.17
N ASP A 93 21.55 -16.11 3.18
CA ASP A 93 22.22 -17.41 3.41
C ASP A 93 23.74 -17.31 3.60
N ILE A 94 24.36 -16.23 3.11
CA ILE A 94 25.83 -16.08 3.04
C ILE A 94 26.29 -14.74 3.61
N GLY A 95 25.48 -13.68 3.47
CA GLY A 95 25.74 -12.37 4.06
C GLY A 95 26.15 -11.30 3.06
N HIS A 96 26.16 -10.05 3.54
CA HIS A 96 26.31 -8.84 2.74
C HIS A 96 27.57 -8.79 1.84
N SER A 97 28.70 -9.34 2.29
CA SER A 97 29.95 -9.32 1.50
C SER A 97 29.81 -10.14 0.22
N ALA A 98 29.22 -11.33 0.30
CA ALA A 98 28.99 -12.19 -0.87
C ALA A 98 27.97 -11.58 -1.83
N THR A 99 26.97 -10.85 -1.32
CA THR A 99 26.01 -10.11 -2.15
C THR A 99 26.68 -8.96 -2.90
N CYS A 100 27.56 -8.21 -2.23
CA CYS A 100 28.32 -7.12 -2.85
C CYS A 100 29.23 -7.66 -3.97
N ASP A 101 30.00 -8.70 -3.68
CA ASP A 101 30.82 -9.43 -4.64
C ASP A 101 30.01 -9.92 -5.85
N PHE A 102 28.85 -10.56 -5.61
CA PHE A 102 27.97 -11.05 -6.66
C PHE A 102 27.47 -9.91 -7.56
N MET A 103 26.99 -8.80 -6.99
CA MET A 103 26.52 -7.65 -7.76
C MET A 103 27.66 -7.04 -8.61
N THR A 104 28.83 -6.83 -8.02
CA THR A 104 30.00 -6.27 -8.71
C THR A 104 30.48 -7.18 -9.85
N ARG A 105 30.62 -8.49 -9.59
CA ARG A 105 31.05 -9.47 -10.61
C ARG A 105 30.01 -9.61 -11.71
N CYS A 106 28.71 -9.62 -11.38
CA CYS A 106 27.61 -9.64 -12.36
C CYS A 106 27.67 -8.42 -13.28
N GLN A 107 27.79 -7.21 -12.73
CA GLN A 107 27.90 -5.99 -13.53
C GLN A 107 29.13 -6.02 -14.44
N ARG A 108 30.30 -6.39 -13.92
CA ARG A 108 31.54 -6.45 -14.73
C ARG A 108 31.46 -7.47 -15.85
N ILE A 109 30.99 -8.71 -15.60
CA ILE A 109 30.83 -9.73 -16.64
C ILE A 109 29.82 -9.29 -17.70
N VAL A 110 28.63 -8.87 -17.28
CA VAL A 110 27.53 -8.55 -18.21
C VAL A 110 27.85 -7.30 -19.03
N ASN A 111 28.45 -6.26 -18.44
CA ASN A 111 28.84 -5.05 -19.18
C ASN A 111 29.93 -5.36 -20.22
N ASN A 112 30.95 -6.14 -19.87
CA ASN A 112 32.00 -6.52 -20.82
C ASN A 112 31.49 -7.47 -21.93
N TRP A 113 30.54 -8.36 -21.61
CA TRP A 113 29.84 -9.15 -22.62
C TRP A 113 28.98 -8.28 -23.54
N LEU A 114 28.28 -7.28 -22.99
CA LEU A 114 27.43 -6.35 -23.73
C LEU A 114 28.22 -5.44 -24.68
N ILE A 115 29.46 -5.09 -24.34
CA ILE A 115 30.39 -4.38 -25.24
C ILE A 115 30.71 -5.23 -26.48
N ILE A 116 30.82 -6.55 -26.34
CA ILE A 116 31.12 -7.47 -27.45
C ILE A 116 29.88 -7.73 -28.31
N THR A 117 28.71 -7.92 -27.70
CA THR A 117 27.48 -8.28 -28.43
C THR A 117 26.75 -7.07 -29.00
N GLY A 118 26.81 -5.93 -28.32
CA GLY A 118 25.99 -4.77 -28.57
C GLY A 118 24.52 -4.98 -28.22
N HIS A 119 23.84 -3.91 -27.81
CA HIS A 119 22.39 -3.85 -27.79
C HIS A 119 21.96 -2.45 -28.21
N THR A 120 20.97 -2.36 -29.10
CA THR A 120 20.45 -1.12 -29.66
C THR A 120 18.96 -1.29 -29.93
N ILE A 121 18.24 -0.17 -30.04
CA ILE A 121 16.85 -0.11 -30.48
C ILE A 121 16.78 0.87 -31.64
N SER A 122 16.04 0.49 -32.69
CA SER A 122 15.89 1.26 -33.91
C SER A 122 14.41 1.52 -34.23
N CYS A 123 14.14 2.42 -35.17
CA CYS A 123 12.78 2.60 -35.68
C CYS A 123 12.22 1.31 -36.35
N ALA A 124 13.08 0.37 -36.77
CA ALA A 124 12.64 -0.92 -37.30
C ALA A 124 12.08 -1.85 -36.21
N ASP A 125 12.51 -1.71 -34.95
CA ASP A 125 12.00 -2.49 -33.81
C ASP A 125 10.60 -2.05 -33.35
N ILE A 126 10.08 -0.93 -33.86
CA ILE A 126 8.74 -0.43 -33.58
C ILE A 126 7.78 -0.54 -34.79
N VAL A 127 8.22 -1.15 -35.90
CA VAL A 127 7.34 -1.43 -37.04
C VAL A 127 6.47 -2.65 -36.71
N PRO A 128 5.13 -2.52 -36.67
CA PRO A 128 4.25 -3.67 -36.49
C PRO A 128 4.29 -4.57 -37.73
N SER A 129 4.25 -5.89 -37.55
CA SER A 129 4.11 -6.83 -38.67
C SER A 129 2.72 -6.75 -39.31
N GLU A 130 2.58 -7.24 -40.54
CA GLU A 130 1.29 -7.26 -41.26
C GLU A 130 0.20 -8.05 -40.50
N ASP A 131 0.57 -9.19 -39.89
CA ASP A 131 -0.27 -9.95 -38.97
C ASP A 131 -0.75 -9.10 -37.78
N CYS A 132 0.12 -8.26 -37.22
CA CYS A 132 -0.22 -7.39 -36.12
C CYS A 132 -1.19 -6.30 -36.58
N VAL A 133 -0.90 -5.64 -37.70
CA VAL A 133 -1.76 -4.59 -38.28
C VAL A 133 -3.15 -5.12 -38.64
N THR A 134 -3.26 -6.33 -39.19
CA THR A 134 -4.54 -6.95 -39.53
C THR A 134 -5.35 -7.34 -38.29
N GLU A 135 -4.73 -7.88 -37.24
CA GLU A 135 -5.39 -8.16 -35.96
C GLU A 135 -5.82 -6.86 -35.24
N ILE A 136 -5.00 -5.80 -35.27
CA ILE A 136 -5.37 -4.49 -34.71
C ILE A 136 -6.57 -3.90 -35.45
N LYS A 137 -6.63 -4.00 -36.78
CA LYS A 137 -7.79 -3.55 -37.58
C LYS A 137 -9.08 -4.23 -37.14
N LYS A 138 -9.07 -5.56 -36.93
CA LYS A 138 -10.23 -6.29 -36.38
C LYS A 138 -10.64 -5.74 -35.01
N ILE A 139 -9.68 -5.54 -34.09
CA ILE A 139 -9.95 -4.97 -32.76
C ILE A 139 -10.56 -3.55 -32.84
N ARG A 140 -10.14 -2.72 -33.82
CA ARG A 140 -10.74 -1.40 -34.07
C ARG A 140 -12.21 -1.52 -34.55
N GLU A 141 -12.51 -2.45 -35.45
CA GLU A 141 -13.89 -2.71 -35.89
C GLU A 141 -14.77 -3.27 -34.77
N ASP A 142 -14.23 -4.20 -33.97
CA ASP A 142 -14.95 -4.80 -32.84
C ASP A 142 -15.22 -3.77 -31.73
N ALA A 143 -14.34 -2.78 -31.55
CA ALA A 143 -14.59 -1.64 -30.65
C ALA A 143 -15.78 -0.78 -31.09
N GLN A 144 -15.92 -0.52 -32.40
CA GLN A 144 -17.05 0.23 -32.94
C GLN A 144 -18.35 -0.58 -32.82
N LYS A 145 -18.36 -1.84 -33.26
CA LYS A 145 -19.54 -2.72 -33.14
C LYS A 145 -20.03 -2.86 -31.69
N ALA A 146 -19.11 -3.02 -30.74
CA ALA A 146 -19.46 -3.13 -29.33
C ALA A 146 -19.98 -1.80 -28.73
N PHE A 147 -19.56 -0.65 -29.26
CA PHE A 147 -20.14 0.64 -28.91
C PHE A 147 -21.54 0.80 -29.50
N ASP A 148 -21.73 0.49 -30.78
CA ASP A 148 -23.03 0.59 -31.47
C ASP A 148 -24.07 -0.32 -30.79
N GLN A 149 -23.69 -1.56 -30.46
CA GLN A 149 -24.50 -2.48 -29.68
C GLN A 149 -24.83 -1.92 -28.28
N ALA A 150 -23.86 -1.36 -27.56
CA ALA A 150 -24.10 -0.74 -26.25
C ALA A 150 -25.02 0.50 -26.35
N VAL A 151 -25.05 1.19 -27.49
CA VAL A 151 -26.02 2.28 -27.73
C VAL A 151 -27.42 1.71 -27.96
N GLU A 152 -27.58 0.66 -28.77
CA GLU A 152 -28.88 -0.01 -28.97
C GLU A 152 -29.44 -0.61 -27.66
N ASP A 153 -28.59 -1.28 -26.87
CA ASP A 153 -28.97 -1.89 -25.59
C ASP A 153 -29.39 -0.85 -24.54
N PHE A 154 -28.88 0.39 -24.61
CA PHE A 154 -29.22 1.49 -23.68
C PHE A 154 -30.24 2.51 -24.23
N GLN A 155 -30.70 2.36 -25.48
CA GLN A 155 -31.86 3.12 -26.01
C GLN A 155 -33.20 2.47 -25.65
N ASP A 156 -33.23 1.14 -25.49
CA ASP A 156 -34.43 0.35 -25.25
C ASP A 156 -34.60 0.04 -23.75
N ALA A 157 -35.54 0.73 -23.10
CA ALA A 157 -35.77 0.62 -21.66
C ALA A 157 -36.07 -0.82 -21.19
N GLU A 158 -36.75 -1.64 -21.99
CA GLU A 158 -37.01 -3.04 -21.61
C GLU A 158 -35.75 -3.90 -21.66
N LYS A 159 -34.83 -3.65 -22.60
CA LYS A 159 -33.55 -4.38 -22.68
C LYS A 159 -32.64 -4.03 -21.51
N ILE A 160 -32.61 -2.76 -21.10
CA ILE A 160 -31.82 -2.29 -19.95
C ILE A 160 -32.17 -3.07 -18.67
N GLU A 161 -33.47 -3.27 -18.42
CA GLU A 161 -33.96 -4.06 -17.27
C GLU A 161 -33.73 -5.56 -17.47
N LYS A 162 -34.09 -6.12 -18.63
CA LYS A 162 -33.95 -7.57 -18.91
C LYS A 162 -32.51 -8.07 -18.93
N GLN A 163 -31.56 -7.25 -19.36
CA GLN A 163 -30.13 -7.59 -19.38
C GLN A 163 -29.42 -7.28 -18.05
N GLY A 164 -30.05 -6.58 -17.11
CA GLY A 164 -29.44 -6.16 -15.84
C GLY A 164 -28.28 -5.17 -16.01
N ASN A 165 -28.19 -4.49 -17.16
CA ASN A 165 -27.10 -3.56 -17.48
C ASN A 165 -27.18 -2.23 -16.70
N HIS A 166 -28.35 -1.89 -16.15
CA HIS A 166 -28.48 -0.79 -15.20
C HIS A 166 -27.98 -1.19 -13.81
N LYS A 167 -26.86 -0.58 -13.37
CA LYS A 167 -26.34 -0.82 -12.01
C LYS A 167 -27.21 -0.08 -11.00
N ALA A 168 -27.88 -0.85 -10.14
CA ALA A 168 -28.77 -0.33 -9.10
C ALA A 168 -28.18 0.88 -8.37
N GLY A 169 -28.93 1.99 -8.32
CA GLY A 169 -28.55 3.22 -7.61
C GLY A 169 -27.60 4.17 -8.36
N LYS A 170 -27.14 3.84 -9.58
CA LYS A 170 -26.48 4.78 -10.52
C LYS A 170 -27.54 5.38 -11.48
N ARG A 171 -27.20 6.42 -12.25
CA ARG A 171 -28.06 6.85 -13.38
C ARG A 171 -27.90 5.89 -14.56
N ILE A 172 -28.85 5.89 -15.49
CA ILE A 172 -28.78 5.08 -16.73
C ILE A 172 -27.50 5.45 -17.50
N PHE A 173 -27.25 6.75 -17.70
CA PHE A 173 -26.04 7.25 -18.36
C PHE A 173 -24.73 6.86 -17.63
N ASP A 174 -24.71 6.89 -16.29
CA ASP A 174 -23.52 6.47 -15.53
C ASP A 174 -23.25 4.96 -15.68
N SER A 175 -24.31 4.16 -15.83
CA SER A 175 -24.20 2.72 -16.07
C SER A 175 -23.67 2.43 -17.48
N PHE A 176 -24.14 3.18 -18.48
CA PHE A 176 -23.65 3.16 -19.87
C PHE A 176 -22.15 3.52 -19.96
N GLU A 177 -21.73 4.61 -19.31
CA GLU A 177 -20.32 5.01 -19.24
C GLU A 177 -19.43 3.94 -18.60
N VAL A 178 -19.87 3.34 -17.49
CA VAL A 178 -19.14 2.24 -16.83
C VAL A 178 -19.04 1.00 -17.72
N HIS A 179 -20.13 0.63 -18.40
CA HIS A 179 -20.16 -0.50 -19.32
C HIS A 179 -19.16 -0.30 -20.46
N ILE A 180 -19.23 0.84 -21.17
CA ILE A 180 -18.33 1.14 -22.30
C ILE A 180 -16.87 1.21 -21.86
N ASN A 181 -16.54 1.87 -20.75
CA ASN A 181 -15.16 1.89 -20.25
C ASN A 181 -14.62 0.48 -19.96
N THR A 182 -15.47 -0.42 -19.45
CA THR A 182 -15.10 -1.83 -19.21
C THR A 182 -14.81 -2.56 -20.52
N VAL A 183 -15.66 -2.38 -21.54
CA VAL A 183 -15.48 -2.96 -22.88
C VAL A 183 -14.21 -2.44 -23.57
N LEU A 184 -14.00 -1.12 -23.59
CA LEU A 184 -12.85 -0.49 -24.22
C LEU A 184 -11.52 -0.89 -23.54
N ASN A 185 -11.49 -1.00 -22.21
CA ASN A 185 -10.34 -1.52 -21.48
C ASN A 185 -10.05 -3.00 -21.78
N LYS A 186 -11.10 -3.84 -21.91
CA LYS A 186 -10.97 -5.26 -22.30
C LYS A 186 -10.37 -5.41 -23.70
N LEU A 187 -10.80 -4.58 -24.65
CA LEU A 187 -10.27 -4.56 -26.03
C LEU A 187 -8.82 -4.06 -26.07
N ARG A 188 -8.45 -3.05 -25.26
CA ARG A 188 -7.04 -2.65 -25.09
C ARG A 188 -6.18 -3.81 -24.60
N GLY A 189 -6.65 -4.56 -23.59
CA GLY A 189 -5.93 -5.74 -23.08
C GLY A 189 -5.77 -6.86 -24.12
N GLN A 190 -6.72 -7.03 -25.04
CA GLN A 190 -6.57 -7.93 -26.18
C GLN A 190 -5.52 -7.44 -27.17
N ALA A 191 -5.51 -6.14 -27.51
CA ALA A 191 -4.48 -5.53 -28.34
C ALA A 191 -3.09 -5.64 -27.72
N GLU A 192 -2.96 -5.49 -26.40
CA GLU A 192 -1.71 -5.68 -25.65
C GLU A 192 -1.17 -7.11 -25.81
N LYS A 193 -2.03 -8.12 -25.61
CA LYS A 193 -1.64 -9.53 -25.77
C LYS A 193 -1.23 -9.84 -27.21
N LYS A 194 -2.05 -9.44 -28.19
CA LYS A 194 -1.78 -9.68 -29.62
C LYS A 194 -0.49 -9.00 -30.08
N SER A 195 -0.25 -7.76 -29.67
CA SER A 195 1.00 -7.04 -29.98
C SER A 195 2.23 -7.78 -29.46
N LYS A 196 2.14 -8.39 -28.27
CA LYS A 196 3.24 -9.19 -27.69
C LYS A 196 3.45 -10.51 -28.41
N ASP A 197 2.37 -11.25 -28.68
CA ASP A 197 2.43 -12.62 -29.22
C ASP A 197 2.92 -12.65 -30.68
N THR A 198 2.58 -11.64 -31.49
CA THR A 198 2.97 -11.56 -32.91
C THR A 198 4.44 -11.17 -33.10
N ILE A 199 5.05 -10.46 -32.15
CA ILE A 199 6.43 -9.96 -32.27
C ILE A 199 7.43 -11.04 -31.83
N LYS A 200 8.19 -11.58 -32.79
CA LYS A 200 9.23 -12.59 -32.54
C LYS A 200 10.32 -12.09 -31.57
N PHE A 201 10.22 -12.52 -30.31
CA PHE A 201 11.12 -12.18 -29.19
C PHE A 201 12.63 -12.26 -29.53
N ARG A 202 13.06 -13.26 -30.32
CA ARG A 202 14.49 -13.44 -30.67
C ARG A 202 15.07 -12.30 -31.51
N TYR A 203 14.25 -11.60 -32.29
CA TYR A 203 14.72 -10.62 -33.27
C TYR A 203 14.49 -9.18 -32.81
N ASN A 204 13.29 -8.87 -32.31
CA ASN A 204 12.91 -7.52 -31.90
C ASN A 204 13.59 -7.10 -30.58
N GLN A 205 14.34 -6.00 -30.59
CA GLN A 205 15.12 -5.53 -29.44
C GLN A 205 14.26 -4.88 -28.36
N PHE A 206 13.16 -4.20 -28.75
CA PHE A 206 12.22 -3.60 -27.80
C PHE A 206 11.51 -4.67 -26.96
N ASN A 207 11.05 -5.76 -27.59
CA ASN A 207 10.43 -6.89 -26.89
C ASN A 207 11.43 -7.58 -25.93
N LYS A 208 12.73 -7.63 -26.26
CA LYS A 208 13.77 -8.14 -25.33
C LYS A 208 13.89 -7.31 -24.06
N MET A 209 13.88 -5.98 -24.15
CA MET A 209 13.92 -5.10 -22.96
C MET A 209 12.69 -5.29 -22.06
N VAL A 210 11.50 -5.34 -22.66
CA VAL A 210 10.23 -5.55 -21.95
C VAL A 210 10.20 -6.92 -21.28
N TRP A 211 10.64 -7.97 -21.97
CA TRP A 211 10.66 -9.34 -21.45
C TRP A 211 11.74 -9.56 -20.38
N ALA A 212 12.92 -8.95 -20.52
CA ALA A 212 13.95 -8.98 -19.49
C ALA A 212 13.54 -8.20 -18.23
N GLY A 213 12.60 -7.25 -18.38
CA GLY A 213 12.14 -6.35 -17.32
C GLY A 213 13.10 -5.20 -17.03
N SER A 214 13.99 -4.86 -17.98
CA SER A 214 14.97 -3.77 -17.81
C SER A 214 14.34 -2.39 -18.03
N LYS A 215 13.54 -2.23 -19.09
CA LYS A 215 12.75 -1.01 -19.34
C LYS A 215 11.54 -1.30 -20.23
N GLY A 216 10.43 -0.64 -19.91
CA GLY A 216 9.15 -0.77 -20.61
C GLY A 216 8.28 -1.91 -20.07
N LYS A 217 6.96 -1.72 -20.14
CA LYS A 217 5.93 -2.73 -19.86
C LYS A 217 5.31 -3.21 -21.19
N PRO A 218 4.61 -4.37 -21.21
CA PRO A 218 3.85 -4.80 -22.40
C PRO A 218 2.81 -3.78 -22.89
N THR A 219 2.28 -2.94 -21.97
CA THR A 219 1.42 -1.80 -22.30
C THR A 219 2.12 -0.78 -23.20
N ASN A 220 3.41 -0.49 -22.98
CA ASN A 220 4.17 0.43 -23.82
C ASN A 220 4.42 -0.15 -25.23
N LEU A 221 4.68 -1.46 -25.31
CA LEU A 221 4.82 -2.19 -26.57
C LEU A 221 3.53 -2.04 -27.43
N ALA A 222 2.38 -2.20 -26.76
CA ALA A 222 1.06 -2.07 -27.37
C ALA A 222 0.67 -0.64 -27.74
N GLN A 223 1.07 0.37 -26.96
CA GLN A 223 0.81 1.78 -27.28
C GLN A 223 1.63 2.27 -28.49
N VAL A 224 2.82 1.71 -28.69
CA VAL A 224 3.69 2.07 -29.82
C VAL A 224 3.24 1.40 -31.12
N MET A 225 2.96 0.09 -31.09
CA MET A 225 2.65 -0.70 -32.31
C MET A 225 1.17 -1.06 -32.51
N GLY A 226 0.38 -1.02 -31.43
CA GLY A 226 -1.02 -1.46 -31.38
C GLY A 226 -1.99 -0.30 -31.53
N LEU A 227 -2.50 0.17 -30.39
CA LEU A 227 -3.40 1.33 -30.24
C LEU A 227 -3.15 1.99 -28.88
N LEU A 228 -3.41 3.29 -28.77
CA LEU A 228 -3.21 4.01 -27.51
C LEU A 228 -4.32 3.76 -26.48
N GLY A 229 -5.57 3.68 -26.95
CA GLY A 229 -6.76 3.38 -26.15
C GLY A 229 -7.41 4.60 -25.50
N GLN A 230 -8.35 4.34 -24.58
CA GLN A 230 -9.15 5.37 -23.92
C GLN A 230 -8.27 6.35 -23.10
N GLN A 231 -8.43 7.65 -23.36
CA GLN A 231 -7.92 8.71 -22.50
C GLN A 231 -9.00 9.09 -21.49
N ASN A 232 -8.66 9.07 -20.20
CA ASN A 232 -9.57 9.44 -19.12
C ASN A 232 -9.14 10.78 -18.50
N ILE A 233 -10.12 11.49 -17.91
CA ILE A 233 -9.93 12.71 -17.11
C ILE A 233 -10.82 12.56 -15.88
N GLU A 234 -10.27 12.74 -14.68
CA GLU A 234 -10.96 12.51 -13.39
C GLU A 234 -11.62 11.11 -13.30
N GLY A 235 -10.98 10.09 -13.88
CA GLY A 235 -11.50 8.71 -13.91
C GLY A 235 -12.70 8.46 -14.84
N ALA A 236 -13.15 9.46 -15.59
CA ALA A 236 -14.22 9.34 -16.59
C ALA A 236 -13.68 9.54 -18.02
N ARG A 237 -14.46 9.16 -19.04
CA ARG A 237 -14.18 9.57 -20.43
C ARG A 237 -14.29 11.09 -20.57
N ILE A 238 -13.71 11.63 -21.64
CA ILE A 238 -13.60 13.08 -21.84
C ILE A 238 -14.99 13.73 -21.81
N ARG A 239 -15.17 14.68 -20.88
CA ARG A 239 -16.44 15.37 -20.67
C ARG A 239 -16.67 16.44 -21.72
N ASN A 240 -17.93 16.81 -21.94
CA ASN A 240 -18.32 17.86 -22.87
C ASN A 240 -17.91 19.24 -22.33
N GLY A 241 -16.72 19.72 -22.70
CA GLY A 241 -16.22 21.05 -22.34
C GLY A 241 -16.85 22.19 -23.14
N PHE A 242 -17.43 21.91 -24.30
CA PHE A 242 -18.24 22.85 -25.09
C PHE A 242 -19.72 22.51 -24.97
N ALA A 243 -20.60 23.40 -25.46
CA ALA A 243 -22.06 23.24 -25.45
C ALA A 243 -22.52 21.88 -26.02
N ARG A 244 -22.73 20.92 -25.11
CA ARG A 244 -23.06 19.51 -25.35
C ARG A 244 -22.09 18.74 -26.28
N ARG A 245 -20.80 19.09 -26.32
CA ARG A 245 -19.77 18.34 -27.09
C ARG A 245 -18.36 18.49 -26.53
N THR A 246 -17.45 17.59 -26.90
CA THR A 246 -16.05 17.59 -26.43
C THR A 246 -15.15 18.56 -27.21
N LEU A 247 -15.30 18.66 -28.53
CA LEU A 247 -14.59 19.61 -29.40
C LEU A 247 -15.53 20.25 -30.44
N PRO A 248 -15.17 21.42 -31.01
CA PRO A 248 -15.96 22.07 -32.07
C PRO A 248 -16.12 21.25 -33.36
N HIS A 249 -15.24 20.26 -33.58
CA HIS A 249 -15.23 19.37 -34.74
C HIS A 249 -16.29 18.26 -34.65
N PHE A 250 -16.75 17.91 -33.44
CA PHE A 250 -17.78 16.88 -33.25
C PHE A 250 -19.19 17.50 -33.27
N GLN A 251 -20.17 16.65 -33.58
CA GLN A 251 -21.58 17.00 -33.49
C GLN A 251 -21.99 17.21 -32.02
N LYS A 252 -23.15 17.85 -31.80
CA LYS A 252 -23.72 17.98 -30.45
C LYS A 252 -24.25 16.61 -29.99
N GLU A 253 -24.05 16.30 -28.72
CA GLU A 253 -24.46 15.06 -28.06
C GLU A 253 -23.79 13.78 -28.60
N ASP A 254 -22.71 13.94 -29.36
CA ASP A 254 -21.85 12.83 -29.79
C ASP A 254 -21.19 12.15 -28.57
N ASN A 255 -21.59 10.90 -28.32
CA ASN A 255 -21.07 10.03 -27.27
C ASN A 255 -20.15 8.92 -27.82
N GLY A 256 -19.82 8.98 -29.12
CA GLY A 256 -18.98 8.04 -29.85
C GLY A 256 -17.61 7.86 -29.21
N ILE A 257 -16.99 6.70 -29.45
CA ILE A 257 -15.70 6.34 -28.85
C ILE A 257 -14.63 7.39 -29.15
N ILE A 258 -14.53 7.86 -30.40
CA ILE A 258 -13.57 8.89 -30.82
C ILE A 258 -13.88 10.24 -30.16
N ALA A 259 -15.14 10.69 -30.23
CA ALA A 259 -15.57 11.96 -29.65
C ALA A 259 -15.32 12.04 -28.14
N ARG A 260 -15.35 10.90 -27.44
CA ARG A 260 -15.11 10.78 -25.99
C ARG A 260 -13.67 10.35 -25.62
N GLY A 261 -12.72 10.43 -26.55
CA GLY A 261 -11.28 10.29 -26.24
C GLY A 261 -10.70 8.88 -26.38
N PHE A 262 -11.35 7.97 -27.10
CA PHE A 262 -10.73 6.70 -27.48
C PHE A 262 -9.79 6.92 -28.68
N VAL A 263 -8.49 6.72 -28.44
CA VAL A 263 -7.45 6.88 -29.47
C VAL A 263 -7.20 5.54 -30.15
N LEU A 264 -7.56 5.45 -31.42
CA LEU A 264 -7.44 4.26 -32.27
C LEU A 264 -6.02 4.14 -32.83
N SER A 265 -5.37 5.27 -33.07
CA SER A 265 -4.00 5.35 -33.60
C SER A 265 -2.95 4.91 -32.57
N ASN A 266 -1.70 4.76 -33.03
CA ASN A 266 -0.55 4.39 -32.21
C ASN A 266 0.63 5.33 -32.47
N PHE A 267 1.64 5.30 -31.60
CA PHE A 267 2.77 6.24 -31.74
C PHE A 267 3.61 6.03 -33.01
N PHE A 268 3.56 4.85 -33.64
CA PHE A 268 4.23 4.61 -34.93
C PHE A 268 3.51 5.26 -36.12
N GLN A 269 2.16 5.19 -36.15
CA GLN A 269 1.33 5.81 -37.18
C GLN A 269 1.23 7.33 -37.02
N GLY A 270 1.41 7.83 -35.79
CA GLY A 270 1.09 9.21 -35.41
C GLY A 270 -0.35 9.33 -34.89
N LEU A 271 -0.67 10.45 -34.25
CA LEU A 271 -2.00 10.73 -33.72
C LEU A 271 -2.70 11.80 -34.55
N GLU A 272 -4.00 11.63 -34.78
CA GLU A 272 -4.84 12.67 -35.39
C GLU A 272 -4.91 13.93 -34.50
N PRO A 273 -5.16 15.14 -35.02
CA PRO A 273 -5.13 16.38 -34.22
C PRO A 273 -6.06 16.37 -33.00
N TYR A 274 -7.23 15.73 -33.11
CA TYR A 274 -8.18 15.57 -32.00
C TYR A 274 -7.72 14.48 -31.01
N GLU A 275 -7.16 13.36 -31.48
CA GLU A 275 -6.56 12.31 -30.64
C GLU A 275 -5.36 12.86 -29.85
N PHE A 276 -4.50 13.63 -30.50
CA PHE A 276 -3.38 14.32 -29.88
C PHE A 276 -3.85 15.27 -28.77
N PHE A 277 -4.86 16.11 -29.06
CA PHE A 277 -5.41 17.01 -28.04
C PHE A 277 -5.96 16.24 -26.83
N PHE A 278 -6.77 15.20 -27.06
CA PHE A 278 -7.29 14.33 -26.01
C PHE A 278 -6.19 13.61 -25.22
N HIS A 279 -5.13 13.16 -25.87
CA HIS A 279 -3.96 12.59 -25.19
C HIS A 279 -3.21 13.63 -24.34
N THR A 280 -3.03 14.87 -24.84
CA THR A 280 -2.42 15.95 -24.06
C THR A 280 -3.25 16.37 -22.85
N MET A 281 -4.59 16.25 -22.90
CA MET A 281 -5.46 16.49 -21.73
C MET A 281 -5.18 15.49 -20.61
N GLY A 282 -5.20 14.18 -20.90
CA GLY A 282 -4.87 13.14 -19.90
C GLY A 282 -3.43 13.25 -19.40
N GLY A 283 -2.47 13.55 -20.29
CA GLY A 283 -1.09 13.83 -19.90
C GLY A 283 -0.95 15.05 -18.97
N ARG A 284 -1.76 16.10 -19.18
CA ARG A 284 -1.74 17.33 -18.38
C ARG A 284 -2.34 17.13 -16.99
N GLU A 285 -3.43 16.37 -16.87
CA GLU A 285 -3.96 15.93 -15.57
C GLU A 285 -2.84 15.27 -14.77
N GLY A 286 -2.21 14.25 -15.34
CA GLY A 286 -1.14 13.49 -14.69
C GLY A 286 0.08 14.31 -14.24
N LEU A 287 0.56 15.25 -15.06
CA LEU A 287 1.64 16.17 -14.67
C LEU A 287 1.24 17.08 -13.51
N SER A 288 -0.02 17.55 -13.51
CA SER A 288 -0.57 18.39 -12.44
C SER A 288 -0.73 17.60 -11.14
N ASP A 289 -1.24 16.38 -11.25
CA ASP A 289 -1.41 15.43 -10.14
C ASP A 289 -0.06 15.10 -9.49
N THR A 290 0.97 14.86 -10.30
CA THR A 290 2.34 14.60 -9.83
C THR A 290 2.87 15.79 -9.01
N ALA A 291 2.72 17.01 -9.52
CA ALA A 291 3.18 18.22 -8.82
C ALA A 291 2.42 18.45 -7.50
N VAL A 292 1.10 18.37 -7.50
CA VAL A 292 0.26 18.60 -6.31
C VAL A 292 0.50 17.53 -5.25
N LYS A 293 0.47 16.26 -5.63
CA LYS A 293 0.60 15.15 -4.66
C LYS A 293 2.01 15.07 -4.06
N THR A 294 3.08 15.37 -4.81
CA THR A 294 4.47 15.36 -4.28
C THR A 294 4.64 16.28 -3.07
N SER A 295 3.99 17.45 -3.06
CA SER A 295 4.02 18.35 -1.88
C SER A 295 3.30 17.74 -0.67
N ARG A 296 2.20 17.00 -0.89
CA ARG A 296 1.42 16.36 0.18
C ARG A 296 2.11 15.13 0.75
N THR A 297 2.73 14.30 -0.08
CA THR A 297 3.44 13.10 0.36
C THR A 297 4.65 13.43 1.22
N GLY A 298 5.47 14.43 0.83
CA GLY A 298 6.59 14.91 1.65
C GLY A 298 6.14 15.48 3.00
N TYR A 299 4.99 16.16 3.05
CA TYR A 299 4.39 16.64 4.30
C TYR A 299 3.84 15.51 5.18
N ILE A 300 3.22 14.49 4.59
CA ILE A 300 2.80 13.26 5.30
C ILE A 300 4.03 12.54 5.89
N GLN A 301 5.12 12.39 5.14
CA GLN A 301 6.35 11.80 5.64
C GLN A 301 6.94 12.60 6.82
N ARG A 302 6.97 13.93 6.74
CA ARG A 302 7.41 14.79 7.86
C ARG A 302 6.52 14.62 9.10
N LYS A 303 5.20 14.57 8.92
CA LYS A 303 4.21 14.30 9.98
C LYS A 303 4.46 12.96 10.69
N LEU A 304 4.63 11.89 9.92
CA LEU A 304 4.90 10.54 10.42
C LEU A 304 6.21 10.50 11.23
N VAL A 305 7.29 11.07 10.68
CA VAL A 305 8.59 11.12 11.38
C VAL A 305 8.47 11.92 12.67
N LYS A 306 7.82 13.08 12.68
CA LYS A 306 7.66 13.89 13.91
C LYS A 306 6.79 13.23 14.98
N ALA A 307 5.82 12.39 14.62
CA ALA A 307 5.09 11.58 15.59
C ALA A 307 5.96 10.47 16.21
N LEU A 308 6.72 9.75 15.38
CA LEU A 308 7.38 8.48 15.75
C LEU A 308 8.90 8.59 16.03
N GLU A 309 9.54 9.75 15.88
CA GLU A 309 11.01 9.92 16.04
C GLU A 309 11.60 9.42 17.37
N ASP A 310 10.83 9.49 18.45
CA ASP A 310 11.27 9.07 19.80
C ASP A 310 10.93 7.60 20.14
N VAL A 311 10.37 6.82 19.21
CA VAL A 311 9.94 5.42 19.45
C VAL A 311 11.07 4.45 19.14
N LEU A 312 11.55 3.74 20.17
CA LEU A 312 12.73 2.87 20.09
C LEU A 312 12.58 1.57 20.89
N VAL A 313 13.37 0.56 20.52
CA VAL A 313 13.47 -0.74 21.24
C VAL A 313 14.38 -0.57 22.45
N ARG A 314 13.89 -0.88 23.65
CA ARG A 314 14.66 -0.82 24.91
C ARG A 314 15.33 -2.17 25.19
N TYR A 315 16.31 -2.19 26.10
CA TYR A 315 17.08 -3.39 26.46
C TYR A 315 16.26 -4.50 27.12
N ASP A 316 15.07 -4.20 27.62
CA ASP A 316 14.07 -5.15 28.13
C ASP A 316 13.14 -5.71 27.03
N GLY A 317 13.49 -5.54 25.75
CA GLY A 317 12.69 -5.97 24.60
C GLY A 317 11.42 -5.15 24.34
N THR A 318 11.06 -4.24 25.25
CA THR A 318 9.87 -3.40 25.14
C THR A 318 10.08 -2.22 24.20
N ILE A 319 9.00 -1.68 23.65
CA ILE A 319 9.02 -0.46 22.86
C ILE A 319 8.46 0.69 23.65
N ARG A 320 9.24 1.76 23.74
CA ARG A 320 8.87 2.95 24.50
C ARG A 320 9.13 4.23 23.72
N ASP A 321 8.43 5.29 24.09
CA ASP A 321 8.78 6.66 23.71
C ASP A 321 9.88 7.23 24.64
N SER A 322 10.24 8.49 24.40
CA SER A 322 11.16 9.29 25.23
C SER A 322 10.64 9.61 26.63
N ILE A 323 9.34 9.51 26.87
CA ILE A 323 8.70 9.71 28.19
C ILE A 323 8.81 8.43 29.03
N GLY A 324 8.99 7.27 28.38
CA GLY A 324 8.99 5.94 28.97
C GLY A 324 7.63 5.22 28.88
N SER A 325 6.67 5.75 28.11
CA SER A 325 5.37 5.13 27.85
C SER A 325 5.56 3.82 27.08
N LEU A 326 4.98 2.73 27.57
CA LEU A 326 5.00 1.43 26.87
C LEU A 326 4.04 1.48 25.67
N ILE A 327 4.55 1.28 24.45
CA ILE A 327 3.76 1.27 23.20
C ILE A 327 3.46 -0.18 22.78
N GLN A 328 4.47 -1.05 22.82
CA GLN A 328 4.35 -2.49 22.57
C GLN A 328 5.21 -3.25 23.59
N THR A 329 4.74 -4.41 24.05
CA THR A 329 5.50 -5.33 24.91
C THR A 329 6.66 -6.00 24.19
N CYS A 330 6.52 -6.25 22.89
CA CYS A 330 7.56 -6.77 22.01
C CYS A 330 7.40 -6.20 20.60
N TYR A 331 8.51 -6.01 19.89
CA TYR A 331 8.50 -5.37 18.57
C TYR A 331 7.72 -6.15 17.53
N GLY A 332 6.71 -5.51 16.93
CA GLY A 332 5.92 -6.10 15.85
C GLY A 332 5.11 -7.33 16.27
N GLU A 333 4.89 -7.53 17.57
CA GLU A 333 4.25 -8.71 18.19
C GLU A 333 5.08 -10.01 18.09
N ASP A 334 6.31 -9.95 17.54
CA ASP A 334 7.19 -11.12 17.36
C ASP A 334 8.63 -10.95 17.92
N SER A 335 9.02 -9.74 18.32
CA SER A 335 10.38 -9.34 18.75
C SER A 335 11.45 -9.41 17.64
N LEU A 336 11.06 -9.50 16.37
CA LEU A 336 11.98 -9.72 15.25
C LEU A 336 12.29 -8.44 14.45
N ALA A 337 13.45 -8.39 13.84
CA ALA A 337 13.82 -7.34 12.88
C ALA A 337 13.09 -7.56 11.53
N GLY A 338 12.90 -6.50 10.76
CA GLY A 338 12.07 -6.54 9.55
C GLY A 338 12.76 -7.19 8.34
N GLU A 339 14.09 -7.13 8.32
CA GLU A 339 14.98 -7.48 7.23
C GLU A 339 15.29 -8.98 7.15
N TYR A 340 15.28 -9.70 8.27
CA TYR A 340 15.53 -11.15 8.33
C TYR A 340 14.28 -12.01 8.10
N ILE A 341 13.15 -11.39 7.73
CA ILE A 341 11.88 -12.07 7.51
C ILE A 341 11.62 -12.28 6.02
N GLU A 342 11.27 -13.51 5.68
CA GLU A 342 10.97 -13.92 4.32
C GLU A 342 9.50 -14.27 4.13
N THR A 343 8.97 -14.04 2.92
CA THR A 343 7.68 -14.59 2.50
C THR A 343 7.82 -16.09 2.20
N GLN A 344 7.18 -16.92 3.02
CA GLN A 344 7.18 -18.39 2.95
C GLN A 344 5.76 -18.93 2.71
N LYS A 345 5.66 -20.06 2.00
CA LYS A 345 4.40 -20.75 1.71
C LYS A 345 4.30 -22.03 2.53
N ILE A 346 3.36 -22.06 3.49
CA ILE A 346 3.07 -23.25 4.30
C ILE A 346 1.90 -23.99 3.65
N ALA A 347 2.20 -24.90 2.72
CA ALA A 347 1.21 -25.66 1.95
C ALA A 347 0.37 -26.62 2.83
N GLU A 348 0.90 -27.01 3.98
CA GLU A 348 0.36 -28.02 4.88
C GLU A 348 -0.90 -27.56 5.61
N ILE A 349 -1.19 -26.26 5.57
CA ILE A 349 -2.42 -25.66 6.07
C ILE A 349 -3.62 -26.05 5.18
N GLU A 350 -3.41 -26.23 3.87
CA GLU A 350 -4.48 -26.60 2.92
C GLU A 350 -4.77 -28.10 2.87
N TYR A 351 -3.94 -28.94 3.48
CA TYR A 351 -4.11 -30.39 3.46
C TYR A 351 -5.46 -30.80 4.08
N SER A 352 -6.13 -31.78 3.47
CA SER A 352 -7.28 -32.44 4.12
C SER A 352 -6.84 -33.14 5.41
N ASN A 353 -7.78 -33.48 6.29
CA ASN A 353 -7.46 -34.19 7.53
C ASN A 353 -6.74 -35.53 7.24
N GLU A 354 -7.23 -36.30 6.27
CA GLU A 354 -6.62 -37.54 5.78
C GLU A 354 -5.20 -37.35 5.20
N GLN A 355 -4.99 -36.26 4.44
CA GLN A 355 -3.69 -35.94 3.85
C GLN A 355 -2.69 -35.50 4.91
N PHE A 356 -3.12 -34.71 5.88
CA PHE A 356 -2.31 -34.29 7.02
C PHE A 356 -1.88 -35.50 7.86
N GLU A 357 -2.82 -36.39 8.20
CA GLU A 357 -2.52 -37.63 8.90
C GLU A 357 -1.53 -38.51 8.11
N LYS A 358 -1.68 -38.61 6.78
CA LYS A 358 -0.75 -39.35 5.92
C LYS A 358 0.67 -38.79 5.96
N GLU A 359 0.84 -37.48 5.87
CA GLU A 359 2.15 -36.83 5.81
C GLU A 359 2.84 -36.72 7.18
N TYR A 360 2.08 -36.68 8.28
CA TYR A 360 2.61 -36.39 9.62
C TYR A 360 2.51 -37.54 10.64
N ARG A 361 1.41 -38.29 10.71
CA ARG A 361 1.20 -39.31 11.76
C ARG A 361 2.03 -40.56 11.45
N PHE A 362 2.85 -41.04 12.40
CA PHE A 362 3.70 -42.21 12.21
C PHE A 362 2.95 -43.54 12.22
N ILE A 363 2.04 -43.72 13.20
CA ILE A 363 1.24 -44.92 13.39
C ILE A 363 -0.23 -44.54 13.22
N ARG A 364 -0.93 -45.15 12.27
CA ARG A 364 -2.38 -44.94 12.09
C ARG A 364 -3.17 -45.86 13.01
N ASP A 365 -4.23 -45.36 13.64
CA ASP A 365 -5.08 -46.14 14.55
C ASP A 365 -4.30 -46.84 15.69
N PHE A 366 -3.39 -46.11 16.34
CA PHE A 366 -2.51 -46.61 17.41
C PHE A 366 -3.21 -47.48 18.47
N GLU A 367 -4.44 -47.15 18.84
CA GLU A 367 -5.24 -47.89 19.84
C GLU A 367 -5.67 -49.28 19.35
N ASN A 368 -5.97 -49.44 18.06
CA ASN A 368 -6.48 -50.69 17.47
C ASN A 368 -5.38 -51.61 16.93
N GLN A 369 -4.10 -51.19 16.96
CA GLN A 369 -2.99 -52.00 16.48
C GLN A 369 -2.52 -53.03 17.52
N VAL A 370 -2.62 -54.31 17.13
CA VAL A 370 -2.18 -55.48 17.90
C VAL A 370 -0.65 -55.62 17.90
N SER A 371 0.01 -55.40 16.75
CA SER A 371 1.47 -55.49 16.59
C SER A 371 1.99 -54.26 15.83
N ILE A 372 2.58 -53.31 16.57
CA ILE A 372 3.14 -52.06 16.01
C ILE A 372 4.33 -52.36 15.09
N LYS A 373 5.16 -53.34 15.49
CA LYS A 373 6.32 -53.77 14.71
C LYS A 373 5.95 -54.26 13.30
N GLU A 374 4.98 -55.16 13.19
CA GLU A 374 4.51 -55.67 11.89
C GLU A 374 3.88 -54.57 11.02
N PHE A 375 3.18 -53.62 11.64
CA PHE A 375 2.63 -52.47 10.93
C PHE A 375 3.73 -51.58 10.34
N LEU A 376 4.76 -51.25 11.13
CA LEU A 376 5.89 -50.41 10.69
C LEU A 376 6.74 -51.10 9.63
N GLU A 377 7.02 -52.41 9.78
CA GLU A 377 7.74 -53.20 8.78
C GLU A 377 6.98 -53.25 7.44
N ARG A 378 5.63 -53.27 7.49
CA ARG A 378 4.77 -53.27 6.29
C ARG A 378 4.57 -51.89 5.64
N GLU A 379 4.37 -50.82 6.41
CA GLU A 379 4.11 -49.47 5.87
C GLU A 379 5.42 -48.76 5.42
N TYR A 380 6.54 -49.06 6.08
CA TYR A 380 7.82 -48.39 5.87
C TYR A 380 8.94 -49.35 5.41
N GLU A 381 8.59 -50.45 4.74
CA GLU A 381 9.54 -51.40 4.14
C GLU A 381 10.63 -50.64 3.35
N ARG A 382 11.92 -50.93 3.64
CA ARG A 382 13.11 -50.32 3.02
C ARG A 382 13.23 -48.79 3.18
N LYS A 383 12.52 -48.19 4.13
CA LYS A 383 12.63 -46.76 4.49
C LYS A 383 13.22 -46.54 5.88
N LEU A 384 12.88 -47.41 6.84
CA LEU A 384 13.39 -47.40 8.21
C LEU A 384 14.31 -48.61 8.44
N ASN A 385 15.42 -48.41 9.15
CA ASN A 385 16.24 -49.50 9.64
C ASN A 385 15.49 -50.29 10.74
N LYS A 386 15.69 -51.60 10.79
CA LYS A 386 15.07 -52.52 11.77
C LYS A 386 15.32 -52.11 13.22
N ASP A 387 16.52 -51.61 13.52
CA ASP A 387 16.90 -51.16 14.87
C ASP A 387 15.96 -50.04 15.38
N VAL A 388 15.62 -49.09 14.50
CA VAL A 388 14.71 -47.97 14.77
C VAL A 388 13.27 -48.46 14.94
N ILE A 389 12.86 -49.50 14.21
CA ILE A 389 11.54 -50.11 14.35
C ILE A 389 11.41 -50.80 15.72
N SER A 390 12.44 -51.50 16.20
CA SER A 390 12.46 -52.05 17.58
C SER A 390 12.39 -50.96 18.65
N GLU A 391 13.14 -49.86 18.49
CA GLU A 391 13.11 -48.72 19.44
C GLU A 391 11.70 -48.13 19.58
N ILE A 392 10.98 -47.97 18.46
CA ILE A 392 9.59 -47.46 18.42
C ILE A 392 8.62 -48.46 19.08
N ASP A 393 8.71 -49.76 18.77
CA ASP A 393 7.87 -50.80 19.36
C ASP A 393 8.10 -50.94 20.88
N GLU A 394 9.36 -50.90 21.34
CA GLU A 394 9.70 -50.90 22.76
C GLU A 394 9.16 -49.67 23.49
N SER A 395 9.39 -48.46 22.94
CA SER A 395 8.88 -47.22 23.54
C SER A 395 7.35 -47.18 23.58
N ALA A 396 6.67 -47.64 22.53
CA ALA A 396 5.21 -47.72 22.50
C ALA A 396 4.65 -48.73 23.53
N ARG A 397 5.31 -49.88 23.71
CA ARG A 397 4.96 -50.86 24.75
C ARG A 397 5.16 -50.29 26.16
N GLN A 398 6.26 -49.58 26.40
CA GLN A 398 6.52 -48.93 27.68
C GLN A 398 5.47 -47.84 28.00
N SER A 399 5.09 -47.01 27.02
CA SER A 399 4.01 -46.03 27.17
C SER A 399 2.68 -46.70 27.51
N ARG A 400 2.30 -47.76 26.79
CA ARG A 400 1.09 -48.56 27.09
C ARG A 400 1.12 -49.19 28.49
N GLN A 401 2.28 -49.62 28.99
CA GLN A 401 2.43 -50.19 30.34
C GLN A 401 2.34 -49.14 31.46
N LYS A 402 2.82 -47.92 31.21
CA LYS A 402 2.82 -46.82 32.20
C LYS A 402 1.55 -45.97 32.17
N TYR A 403 0.65 -46.19 31.21
CA TYR A 403 -0.48 -45.30 30.90
C TYR A 403 -0.04 -43.85 30.56
N GLU A 404 1.18 -43.70 30.04
CA GLU A 404 1.70 -42.42 29.56
C GLU A 404 1.36 -42.26 28.07
N PRO A 405 1.06 -41.04 27.58
CA PRO A 405 0.87 -40.79 26.16
C PRO A 405 2.15 -41.13 25.38
N PHE A 406 2.00 -41.77 24.23
CA PHE A 406 3.14 -42.12 23.40
C PHE A 406 3.68 -40.88 22.66
N CYS A 407 4.98 -40.61 22.76
CA CYS A 407 5.59 -39.36 22.30
C CYS A 407 5.33 -38.98 20.82
N LEU A 408 5.14 -39.94 19.91
CA LEU A 408 4.81 -39.64 18.51
C LEU A 408 3.32 -39.32 18.29
N GLU A 409 2.44 -39.73 19.21
CA GLU A 409 1.04 -39.28 19.25
C GLU A 409 0.92 -37.91 19.91
N GLU A 410 1.77 -37.61 20.91
CA GLU A 410 1.93 -36.23 21.43
C GLU A 410 2.41 -35.27 20.32
N GLU A 411 3.45 -35.65 19.56
CA GLU A 411 3.91 -34.87 18.41
C GLU A 411 2.78 -34.64 17.39
N TYR A 412 1.98 -35.67 17.09
CA TYR A 412 0.85 -35.53 16.17
C TYR A 412 -0.22 -34.57 16.69
N ARG A 413 -0.50 -34.58 17.99
CA ARG A 413 -1.38 -33.60 18.64
C ARG A 413 -0.80 -32.18 18.58
N ASP A 414 0.47 -32.00 18.93
CA ASP A 414 1.20 -30.73 18.81
C ASP A 414 1.15 -30.15 17.37
N LEU A 415 1.21 -31.03 16.37
CA LEU A 415 1.12 -30.68 14.94
C LEU A 415 -0.30 -30.30 14.51
N LEU A 416 -1.33 -30.93 15.06
CA LEU A 416 -2.73 -30.53 14.86
C LEU A 416 -2.99 -29.16 15.50
N GLU A 417 -2.53 -28.93 16.73
CA GLU A 417 -2.65 -27.64 17.41
C GLU A 417 -1.90 -26.53 16.65
N ALA A 418 -0.70 -26.82 16.11
CA ALA A 418 0.04 -25.90 15.24
C ALA A 418 -0.70 -25.58 13.92
N ARG A 419 -1.29 -26.59 13.26
CA ARG A 419 -2.10 -26.42 12.04
C ARG A 419 -3.34 -25.57 12.31
N ASP A 420 -4.05 -25.84 13.40
CA ASP A 420 -5.26 -25.11 13.77
C ASP A 420 -4.96 -23.68 14.22
N LEU A 421 -3.80 -23.44 14.85
CA LEU A 421 -3.30 -22.08 15.11
C LEU A 421 -3.15 -21.29 13.80
N PHE A 422 -2.43 -21.83 12.82
CA PHE A 422 -2.28 -21.17 11.52
C PHE A 422 -3.64 -20.94 10.86
N ARG A 423 -4.55 -21.92 10.89
CA ARG A 423 -5.91 -21.80 10.32
C ARG A 423 -6.73 -20.70 10.99
N LYS A 424 -6.66 -20.58 12.32
CA LYS A 424 -7.29 -19.49 13.09
C LYS A 424 -6.71 -18.13 12.68
N CYS A 425 -5.38 -18.01 12.59
CA CYS A 425 -4.74 -16.78 12.11
C CYS A 425 -5.23 -16.42 10.69
N PHE A 426 -5.24 -17.36 9.76
CA PHE A 426 -5.69 -17.12 8.39
C PHE A 426 -7.18 -16.77 8.27
N TYR A 427 -8.03 -17.31 9.13
CA TYR A 427 -9.46 -16.98 9.16
C TYR A 427 -9.70 -15.47 9.35
N PHE A 428 -8.93 -14.81 10.22
CA PHE A 428 -9.05 -13.39 10.53
C PHE A 428 -8.27 -12.44 9.60
N TYR A 429 -7.34 -12.95 8.80
CA TYR A 429 -6.49 -12.14 7.90
C TYR A 429 -6.98 -12.11 6.43
N SER A 430 -8.22 -12.54 6.19
CA SER A 430 -8.72 -12.86 4.84
C SER A 430 -9.06 -11.65 3.95
N PHE A 431 -8.00 -11.02 3.43
CA PHE A 431 -8.03 -10.12 2.27
C PHE A 431 -7.27 -10.69 1.07
N LYS A 432 -6.27 -11.57 1.29
CA LYS A 432 -5.51 -12.24 0.21
C LYS A 432 -5.92 -13.69 0.01
N GLN A 433 -6.03 -14.10 -1.25
CA GLN A 433 -6.33 -15.49 -1.64
C GLN A 433 -5.15 -16.45 -1.38
N SER A 434 -3.90 -15.95 -1.26
CA SER A 434 -2.68 -16.75 -1.08
C SER A 434 -2.21 -16.85 0.38
N LEU A 435 -1.72 -18.04 0.74
CA LEU A 435 -1.18 -18.37 2.08
C LEU A 435 0.31 -17.97 2.21
N ASP A 436 0.62 -16.74 1.81
CA ASP A 436 1.96 -16.17 1.88
C ASP A 436 2.18 -15.56 3.27
N LEU A 437 2.98 -16.21 4.12
CA LEU A 437 3.31 -15.74 5.47
C LEU A 437 4.70 -15.16 5.53
N ASN A 438 4.88 -14.10 6.30
CA ASN A 438 6.18 -13.49 6.52
C ASN A 438 6.74 -14.02 7.86
N ILE A 439 7.68 -14.96 7.79
CA ILE A 439 8.26 -15.68 8.95
C ILE A 439 9.79 -15.74 8.77
N PRO A 440 10.59 -15.54 9.83
CA PRO A 440 12.06 -15.68 9.75
C PRO A 440 12.46 -17.14 9.45
N VAL A 441 13.71 -17.32 9.03
CA VAL A 441 14.35 -18.65 8.84
C VAL A 441 13.61 -19.56 7.86
N ASN A 442 14.07 -19.60 6.60
CA ASN A 442 13.50 -20.48 5.58
C ASN A 442 13.96 -21.95 5.76
N ILE A 443 13.28 -22.68 6.65
CA ILE A 443 13.62 -24.06 7.02
C ILE A 443 13.63 -24.97 5.77
N ASP A 444 12.69 -24.74 4.85
CA ASP A 444 12.56 -25.49 3.61
C ASP A 444 13.79 -25.32 2.69
N ARG A 445 14.38 -24.13 2.63
CA ARG A 445 15.66 -23.87 1.93
C ARG A 445 16.83 -24.51 2.66
N MET A 446 16.89 -24.40 3.97
CA MET A 446 17.93 -25.03 4.80
C MET A 446 17.93 -26.56 4.65
N LEU A 447 16.77 -27.21 4.67
CA LEU A 447 16.61 -28.66 4.43
C LEU A 447 17.14 -29.08 3.06
N ARG A 448 16.90 -28.28 2.00
CA ARG A 448 17.46 -28.53 0.66
C ARG A 448 18.99 -28.43 0.69
N SER A 449 19.54 -27.37 1.28
CA SER A 449 20.99 -27.16 1.41
C SER A 449 21.65 -28.31 2.20
N THR A 450 21.06 -28.76 3.31
CA THR A 450 21.55 -29.90 4.10
C THR A 450 21.55 -31.21 3.30
N LYS A 451 20.50 -31.50 2.54
CA LYS A 451 20.46 -32.70 1.65
C LYS A 451 21.56 -32.64 0.58
N ILE A 452 21.86 -31.44 0.06
CA ILE A 452 22.91 -31.21 -0.93
C ILE A 452 24.31 -31.39 -0.35
N GLU A 453 24.54 -30.97 0.90
CA GLU A 453 25.79 -31.26 1.62
C GLU A 453 25.97 -32.76 1.90
N MET A 454 24.91 -33.45 2.35
CA MET A 454 24.98 -34.91 2.55
C MET A 454 25.38 -35.65 1.28
N SER A 455 24.85 -35.22 0.12
CA SER A 455 25.22 -35.75 -1.19
C SER A 455 26.66 -35.44 -1.64
N LYS A 456 27.40 -34.53 -0.98
CA LYS A 456 28.83 -34.31 -1.28
C LYS A 456 29.72 -35.42 -0.67
N ASN A 457 29.37 -35.96 0.50
CA ASN A 457 30.34 -36.68 1.33
C ASN A 457 30.22 -38.22 1.33
N ASN A 458 29.08 -38.81 0.91
CA ASN A 458 29.00 -40.26 0.68
C ASN A 458 27.76 -40.65 -0.14
N ARG A 459 27.73 -41.91 -0.62
CA ARG A 459 26.73 -42.51 -1.54
C ARG A 459 25.31 -42.70 -0.94
N ILE A 460 24.77 -41.73 -0.22
CA ILE A 460 23.40 -41.80 0.29
C ILE A 460 22.43 -41.45 -0.85
N TYR A 461 21.91 -42.47 -1.51
CA TYR A 461 20.80 -42.33 -2.45
C TYR A 461 19.47 -42.28 -1.69
N ASP A 462 18.40 -41.78 -2.31
CA ASP A 462 17.02 -41.86 -1.76
C ASP A 462 16.56 -43.31 -1.47
N LYS A 463 17.35 -44.32 -1.85
CA LYS A 463 17.14 -45.75 -1.61
C LYS A 463 17.62 -46.25 -0.25
N ASP A 464 18.45 -45.50 0.48
CA ASP A 464 19.03 -45.98 1.74
C ASP A 464 18.03 -45.89 2.92
N GLU A 465 18.14 -46.80 3.88
CA GLU A 465 17.29 -46.81 5.09
C GLU A 465 17.72 -45.73 6.08
N SER A 466 16.75 -45.03 6.66
CA SER A 466 17.02 -44.02 7.68
C SER A 466 17.36 -44.68 9.02
N ARG A 467 18.45 -44.21 9.64
CA ARG A 467 18.95 -44.65 10.96
C ARG A 467 18.63 -43.65 12.09
N LEU A 468 17.90 -42.58 11.78
CA LEU A 468 17.54 -41.54 12.75
C LEU A 468 16.25 -41.92 13.46
N SER A 469 16.29 -42.02 14.79
CA SER A 469 15.10 -42.27 15.62
C SER A 469 14.12 -41.09 15.56
N PRO A 470 12.83 -41.32 15.22
CA PRO A 470 11.78 -40.30 15.31
C PRO A 470 11.63 -39.70 16.71
N ILE A 471 11.81 -40.53 17.75
CA ILE A 471 11.69 -40.14 19.17
C ILE A 471 12.79 -39.14 19.53
N TYR A 472 14.01 -39.37 19.01
CA TYR A 472 15.12 -38.44 19.18
C TYR A 472 14.85 -37.08 18.51
N VAL A 473 14.25 -37.08 17.31
CA VAL A 473 13.89 -35.84 16.60
C VAL A 473 12.91 -34.99 17.41
N TYR A 474 11.82 -35.60 17.91
CA TYR A 474 10.84 -34.89 18.74
C TYR A 474 11.47 -34.31 20.02
N ARG A 475 12.31 -35.09 20.71
CA ARG A 475 13.00 -34.63 21.93
C ARG A 475 13.90 -33.42 21.68
N VAL A 476 14.75 -33.47 20.65
CA VAL A 476 15.68 -32.37 20.32
C VAL A 476 14.92 -31.09 19.92
N ILE A 477 13.77 -31.21 19.26
CA ILE A 477 12.92 -30.07 18.90
C ILE A 477 12.27 -29.44 20.15
N ASN A 478 11.79 -30.25 21.11
CA ASN A 478 11.27 -29.72 22.36
C ASN A 478 12.37 -29.09 23.24
N GLU A 479 13.59 -29.66 23.26
CA GLU A 479 14.76 -29.03 23.89
C GLU A 479 15.09 -27.66 23.26
N LEU A 480 14.98 -27.51 21.93
CA LEU A 480 15.13 -26.22 21.25
C LEU A 480 14.05 -25.23 21.74
N PHE A 481 12.78 -25.62 21.80
CA PHE A 481 11.71 -24.73 22.27
C PHE A 481 11.90 -24.29 23.71
N THR A 482 12.28 -25.20 24.62
CA THR A 482 12.61 -24.84 26.01
C THR A 482 13.78 -23.84 26.11
N LYS A 483 14.81 -23.99 25.26
CA LYS A 483 15.93 -23.02 25.19
C LYS A 483 15.47 -21.65 24.70
N LEU A 484 14.65 -21.61 23.64
CA LEU A 484 14.12 -20.37 23.08
C LEU A 484 13.17 -19.65 24.06
N ASP A 485 12.40 -20.40 24.86
CA ASP A 485 11.51 -19.83 25.87
C ASP A 485 12.28 -19.22 27.05
N ASN A 486 13.30 -19.93 27.54
CA ASN A 486 14.20 -19.39 28.56
C ASN A 486 14.93 -18.13 28.06
N ASP A 487 15.37 -18.10 26.80
CA ASP A 487 15.97 -16.92 26.18
C ASP A 487 14.99 -15.74 26.08
N ALA A 488 13.74 -15.98 25.68
CA ALA A 488 12.69 -14.97 25.65
C ALA A 488 12.39 -14.39 27.04
N ILE A 489 12.20 -15.26 28.04
CA ILE A 489 11.96 -14.86 29.44
C ILE A 489 13.13 -14.03 29.99
N ASN A 490 14.38 -14.45 29.74
CA ASN A 490 15.57 -13.70 30.15
C ASN A 490 15.65 -12.29 29.51
N ARG A 491 15.05 -12.09 28.34
CA ARG A 491 14.93 -10.80 27.65
C ARG A 491 13.67 -10.00 28.03
N GLY A 492 12.82 -10.50 28.93
CA GLY A 492 11.56 -9.85 29.30
C GLY A 492 10.41 -10.05 28.31
N VAL A 493 10.57 -10.94 27.33
CA VAL A 493 9.57 -11.20 26.27
C VAL A 493 8.71 -12.41 26.63
N ASP A 494 7.39 -12.31 26.44
CA ASP A 494 6.46 -13.42 26.62
C ASP A 494 6.74 -14.55 25.59
N PRO A 495 6.98 -15.81 26.03
CA PRO A 495 7.06 -17.00 25.18
C PRO A 495 5.95 -17.15 24.12
N ASN A 496 4.77 -16.55 24.34
CA ASN A 496 3.67 -16.53 23.37
C ASN A 496 4.04 -15.83 22.05
N ALA A 497 4.96 -14.85 22.06
CA ALA A 497 5.45 -14.20 20.84
C ALA A 497 6.12 -15.19 19.86
N LEU A 498 6.68 -16.28 20.38
CA LEU A 498 7.35 -17.32 19.58
C LEU A 498 6.37 -18.35 19.00
N MET A 499 5.08 -18.32 19.36
CA MET A 499 4.12 -19.38 19.07
C MET A 499 4.00 -19.71 17.57
N LEU A 500 3.94 -18.71 16.69
CA LEU A 500 3.92 -18.91 15.23
C LEU A 500 5.22 -19.49 14.68
N PHE A 501 6.37 -19.08 15.24
CA PHE A 501 7.68 -19.62 14.84
C PHE A 501 7.84 -21.08 15.29
N LYS A 502 7.46 -21.42 16.53
CA LYS A 502 7.42 -22.81 17.01
C LYS A 502 6.52 -23.68 16.14
N ALA A 503 5.32 -23.19 15.78
CA ALA A 503 4.39 -23.89 14.90
C ALA A 503 5.01 -24.13 13.50
N HIS A 504 5.71 -23.15 12.93
CA HIS A 504 6.45 -23.29 11.68
C HIS A 504 7.56 -24.35 11.79
N VAL A 505 8.40 -24.28 12.83
CA VAL A 505 9.47 -25.26 13.10
C VAL A 505 8.90 -26.68 13.24
N ARG A 506 7.83 -26.87 14.02
CA ARG A 506 7.12 -28.16 14.16
C ARG A 506 6.66 -28.71 12.80
N LEU A 507 6.00 -27.89 11.98
CA LEU A 507 5.47 -28.33 10.69
C LEU A 507 6.56 -28.71 9.68
N HIS A 508 7.74 -28.06 9.66
CA HIS A 508 8.81 -28.39 8.71
C HIS A 508 9.80 -29.45 9.23
N LEU A 509 10.11 -29.46 10.53
CA LEU A 509 11.04 -30.41 11.15
C LEU A 509 10.37 -31.64 11.78
N SER A 510 9.08 -31.92 11.49
CA SER A 510 8.40 -33.09 12.03
C SER A 510 9.17 -34.40 11.80
N SER A 511 9.14 -35.28 12.79
CA SER A 511 9.91 -36.51 12.81
C SER A 511 9.67 -37.35 11.54
N LYS A 512 8.41 -37.44 11.08
CA LYS A 512 8.05 -38.20 9.88
C LYS A 512 8.65 -37.61 8.60
N LYS A 513 8.64 -36.28 8.44
CA LYS A 513 9.28 -35.61 7.30
C LYS A 513 10.79 -35.82 7.32
N ILE A 514 11.44 -35.57 8.45
CA ILE A 514 12.90 -35.63 8.57
C ILE A 514 13.42 -37.06 8.32
N VAL A 515 12.78 -38.06 8.93
CA VAL A 515 13.22 -39.45 8.86
C VAL A 515 12.86 -40.10 7.52
N ILE A 516 11.66 -39.87 6.97
CA ILE A 516 11.16 -40.61 5.79
C ILE A 516 11.35 -39.84 4.48
N LYS A 517 11.03 -38.55 4.45
CA LYS A 517 11.00 -37.71 3.24
C LYS A 517 12.36 -37.09 2.92
N HIS A 518 13.06 -36.60 3.96
CA HIS A 518 14.36 -35.96 3.81
C HIS A 518 15.55 -36.90 4.10
N LYS A 519 15.34 -37.96 4.90
CA LYS A 519 16.35 -38.99 5.26
C LYS A 519 17.66 -38.40 5.80
N ILE A 520 17.55 -37.42 6.70
CA ILE A 520 18.70 -36.71 7.27
C ILE A 520 19.39 -37.59 8.33
N ASN A 521 20.73 -37.56 8.39
CA ASN A 521 21.49 -38.28 9.43
C ASN A 521 21.52 -37.48 10.76
N LYS A 522 21.85 -38.14 11.86
CA LYS A 522 21.83 -37.52 13.21
C LYS A 522 22.70 -36.26 13.28
N GLU A 523 23.94 -36.33 12.80
CA GLU A 523 24.90 -35.21 12.83
C GLU A 523 24.42 -33.98 12.07
N LYS A 524 23.89 -34.14 10.85
CA LYS A 524 23.35 -33.01 10.07
C LYS A 524 22.02 -32.50 10.59
N PHE A 525 21.21 -33.36 11.23
CA PHE A 525 20.02 -32.90 11.93
C PHE A 525 20.37 -32.02 13.13
N GLU A 526 21.34 -32.40 13.95
CA GLU A 526 21.85 -31.54 15.03
C GLU A 526 22.47 -30.24 14.51
N GLN A 527 23.25 -30.29 13.41
CA GLN A 527 23.78 -29.08 12.78
C GLN A 527 22.65 -28.16 12.27
N LEU A 528 21.61 -28.71 11.64
CA LEU A 528 20.45 -27.98 11.16
C LEU A 528 19.70 -27.29 12.30
N VAL A 529 19.47 -27.97 13.42
CA VAL A 529 18.81 -27.41 14.61
C VAL A 529 19.62 -26.24 15.18
N ARG A 530 20.96 -26.36 15.27
CA ARG A 530 21.83 -25.26 15.72
C ARG A 530 21.82 -24.06 14.75
N GLU A 531 21.77 -24.31 13.44
CA GLU A 531 21.67 -23.25 12.43
C GLU A 531 20.31 -22.53 12.50
N VAL A 532 19.20 -23.26 12.76
CA VAL A 532 17.87 -22.65 13.00
C VAL A 532 17.91 -21.77 14.26
N GLU A 533 18.52 -22.22 15.35
CA GLU A 533 18.71 -21.42 16.57
C GLU A 533 19.53 -20.15 16.30
N ALA A 534 20.66 -20.28 15.60
CA ALA A 534 21.55 -19.18 15.29
C ALA A 534 20.88 -18.12 14.40
N ARG A 535 20.18 -18.53 13.33
CA ARG A 535 19.46 -17.62 12.43
C ARG A 535 18.25 -16.97 13.11
N TYR A 536 17.55 -17.69 13.99
CA TYR A 536 16.50 -17.09 14.80
C TYR A 536 17.07 -15.98 15.71
N LYS A 537 18.19 -16.24 16.39
CA LYS A 537 18.88 -15.24 17.23
C LYS A 537 19.38 -14.03 16.46
N GLN A 538 19.86 -14.22 15.22
CA GLN A 538 20.21 -13.12 14.31
C GLN A 538 19.00 -12.28 13.88
N ALA A 539 17.81 -12.88 13.82
CA ALA A 539 16.58 -12.19 13.44
C ALA A 539 15.91 -11.41 14.57
N ILE A 540 16.42 -11.47 15.82
CA ILE A 540 15.90 -10.68 16.95
C ILE A 540 16.29 -9.20 16.75
N ALA A 541 15.34 -8.29 16.95
CA ALA A 541 15.62 -6.87 16.81
C ALA A 541 16.56 -6.33 17.90
N HIS A 542 17.41 -5.38 17.52
CA HIS A 542 18.46 -4.89 18.38
C HIS A 542 17.96 -3.77 19.32
N PRO A 543 18.28 -3.83 20.63
CA PRO A 543 18.07 -2.69 21.53
C PRO A 543 18.76 -1.42 21.01
N GLY A 544 18.11 -0.28 21.21
CA GLY A 544 18.53 1.02 20.68
C GLY A 544 18.04 1.32 19.25
N GLU A 545 17.47 0.36 18.53
CA GLU A 545 16.97 0.57 17.16
C GLU A 545 15.81 1.58 17.12
N THR A 546 15.91 2.58 16.22
CA THR A 546 14.94 3.68 16.03
C THR A 546 13.77 3.27 15.15
N ILE A 547 13.11 2.18 15.54
CA ILE A 547 11.99 1.53 14.84
C ILE A 547 10.84 2.48 14.46
N GLY A 548 10.61 3.57 15.23
CA GLY A 548 9.60 4.57 14.91
C GLY A 548 9.94 5.41 13.68
N ALA A 549 11.20 5.85 13.57
CA ALA A 549 11.69 6.57 12.39
C ALA A 549 11.69 5.66 11.16
N ILE A 550 12.08 4.39 11.32
CA ILE A 550 12.02 3.37 10.27
C ILE A 550 10.56 3.18 9.83
N ALA A 551 9.62 2.94 10.76
CA ALA A 551 8.21 2.78 10.44
C ALA A 551 7.60 4.00 9.74
N ALA A 552 7.94 5.21 10.17
CA ALA A 552 7.53 6.45 9.52
C ALA A 552 8.02 6.56 8.08
N GLN A 553 9.26 6.14 7.80
CA GLN A 553 9.82 6.12 6.44
C GLN A 553 9.20 5.01 5.59
N SER A 554 9.07 3.79 6.11
CA SER A 554 8.45 2.65 5.42
C SER A 554 6.98 2.86 5.08
N VAL A 555 6.26 3.72 5.81
CA VAL A 555 4.90 4.15 5.44
C VAL A 555 4.91 5.39 4.55
N GLY A 556 5.82 6.34 4.79
CA GLY A 556 5.89 7.61 4.06
C GLY A 556 6.39 7.49 2.62
N GLU A 557 7.46 6.73 2.37
CA GLU A 557 8.06 6.60 1.03
C GLU A 557 7.07 6.01 0.00
N PRO A 558 6.35 4.89 0.26
CA PRO A 558 5.32 4.36 -0.63
C PRO A 558 4.31 5.39 -1.16
N THR A 559 3.96 6.39 -0.37
CA THR A 559 2.98 7.43 -0.77
C THR A 559 3.44 8.22 -2.00
N THR A 560 4.76 8.39 -2.15
CA THR A 560 5.37 9.04 -3.33
C THR A 560 5.23 8.17 -4.59
N GLN A 561 5.27 6.84 -4.46
CA GLN A 561 5.08 5.91 -5.57
C GLN A 561 3.60 5.76 -5.96
N MET A 562 2.69 5.74 -4.98
CA MET A 562 1.24 5.74 -5.21
C MET A 562 0.79 6.95 -6.04
N THR A 563 1.41 8.11 -5.77
CA THR A 563 1.24 9.35 -6.54
C THR A 563 1.55 9.16 -8.02
N LEU A 564 2.71 8.57 -8.33
CA LEU A 564 3.17 8.34 -9.72
C LEU A 564 2.38 7.22 -10.42
N ASN A 565 1.91 6.22 -9.69
CA ASN A 565 1.20 5.07 -10.27
C ASN A 565 -0.32 5.28 -10.43
N THR A 566 -0.91 6.36 -9.89
CA THR A 566 -2.38 6.60 -9.95
C THR A 566 -2.93 6.55 -11.40
N PHE A 567 -2.12 6.99 -12.37
CA PHE A 567 -2.41 6.99 -13.80
C PHE A 567 -2.92 5.66 -14.37
N HIS A 568 -2.43 4.52 -13.86
CA HIS A 568 -2.76 3.21 -14.41
C HIS A 568 -4.10 2.64 -13.92
N PHE A 569 -4.66 3.20 -12.85
CA PHE A 569 -5.88 2.71 -12.19
C PHE A 569 -7.09 3.63 -12.39
N ALA A 570 -6.88 4.83 -12.95
CA ALA A 570 -7.92 5.79 -13.33
C ALA A 570 -8.79 5.26 -14.49
N GLY A 571 -9.79 4.43 -14.16
CA GLY A 571 -10.73 3.85 -15.11
C GLY A 571 -11.23 2.43 -14.78
N VAL A 572 -10.78 1.81 -13.68
CA VAL A 572 -11.27 0.50 -13.19
C VAL A 572 -12.19 0.64 -11.96
N SER A 573 -12.38 1.88 -11.49
CA SER A 573 -13.18 2.22 -10.31
C SER A 573 -14.68 2.08 -10.55
N ASP A 574 -15.23 0.88 -10.30
CA ASP A 574 -16.67 0.65 -10.32
C ASP A 574 -17.41 1.39 -9.17
N ARG A 575 -16.64 1.92 -8.20
CA ARG A 575 -17.09 2.82 -7.12
C ARG A 575 -16.12 4.00 -6.98
N ASN A 576 -16.64 5.19 -6.71
CA ASN A 576 -15.87 6.42 -6.44
C ASN A 576 -15.26 6.43 -5.02
N VAL A 577 -14.64 5.33 -4.58
CA VAL A 577 -13.95 5.28 -3.28
C VAL A 577 -12.77 6.24 -3.31
N THR A 578 -12.57 7.05 -2.26
CA THR A 578 -11.31 7.78 -2.14
C THR A 578 -10.18 6.77 -1.90
N LEU A 579 -9.32 6.61 -2.90
CA LEU A 579 -8.17 5.71 -2.84
C LEU A 579 -6.86 6.49 -2.95
N GLY A 580 -5.78 5.85 -2.50
CA GLY A 580 -4.44 6.42 -2.51
C GLY A 580 -4.21 7.49 -1.45
N VAL A 581 -3.30 8.42 -1.74
CA VAL A 581 -2.80 9.44 -0.78
C VAL A 581 -3.89 10.25 -0.07
N PRO A 582 -5.00 10.69 -0.70
CA PRO A 582 -6.05 11.43 0.00
C PRO A 582 -6.72 10.63 1.13
N ARG A 583 -6.90 9.32 0.95
CA ARG A 583 -7.50 8.45 1.95
C ARG A 583 -6.53 8.13 3.08
N LEU A 584 -5.26 7.90 2.75
CA LEU A 584 -4.21 7.79 3.76
C LEU A 584 -4.14 9.06 4.62
N GLN A 585 -4.28 10.24 4.02
CA GLN A 585 -4.35 11.49 4.79
C GLN A 585 -5.58 11.53 5.71
N GLU A 586 -6.78 11.14 5.25
CA GLU A 586 -7.99 11.08 6.09
C GLU A 586 -7.81 10.15 7.31
N ILE A 587 -7.13 9.01 7.12
CA ILE A 587 -6.81 8.06 8.19
C ILE A 587 -5.82 8.68 9.19
N LEU A 588 -4.70 9.23 8.71
CA LEU A 588 -3.64 9.80 9.56
C LEU A 588 -4.11 11.05 10.32
N ASP A 589 -4.87 11.94 9.68
CA ASP A 589 -5.49 13.11 10.33
C ASP A 589 -6.69 12.73 11.22
N ALA A 590 -7.08 11.44 11.24
CA ALA A 590 -8.21 10.84 11.96
C ALA A 590 -9.54 11.63 11.77
N SER A 591 -9.82 11.99 10.52
CA SER A 591 -10.89 12.89 10.11
C SER A 591 -12.29 12.39 10.54
N LYS A 592 -13.09 13.29 11.13
CA LYS A 592 -14.48 12.99 11.51
C LYS A 592 -15.43 12.84 10.30
N ASN A 593 -15.20 13.64 9.26
CA ASN A 593 -16.04 13.67 8.06
C ASN A 593 -15.22 13.13 6.89
N ILE A 594 -15.22 11.81 6.72
CA ILE A 594 -14.57 11.14 5.58
C ILE A 594 -15.38 11.36 4.30
N LYS A 595 -14.71 11.37 3.13
CA LYS A 595 -15.38 11.69 1.85
C LYS A 595 -16.30 10.60 1.33
N THR A 596 -15.93 9.34 1.57
CA THR A 596 -16.69 8.16 1.14
C THR A 596 -16.89 7.20 2.32
N PRO A 597 -17.82 7.52 3.24
CA PRO A 597 -18.24 6.60 4.29
C PRO A 597 -18.92 5.37 3.70
N GLU A 598 -18.50 4.18 4.14
CA GLU A 598 -18.98 2.87 3.67
C GLU A 598 -18.94 1.86 4.82
N VAL A 599 -20.01 1.06 4.94
CA VAL A 599 -20.09 -0.14 5.79
C VAL A 599 -20.20 -1.35 4.88
N THR A 600 -19.38 -2.37 5.15
CA THR A 600 -19.50 -3.70 4.53
C THR A 600 -20.25 -4.63 5.47
N ILE A 601 -21.46 -4.98 5.08
CA ILE A 601 -22.43 -5.76 5.83
C ILE A 601 -22.38 -7.22 5.37
N PHE A 602 -22.22 -8.12 6.34
CA PHE A 602 -22.28 -9.57 6.15
C PHE A 602 -23.59 -10.10 6.74
N PHE A 603 -23.99 -11.30 6.33
CA PHE A 603 -25.24 -11.93 6.77
C PHE A 603 -24.97 -13.30 7.39
N GLU A 604 -25.76 -13.67 8.40
CA GLU A 604 -25.64 -14.96 9.09
C GLU A 604 -26.01 -16.14 8.18
N ARG A 605 -26.95 -15.90 7.26
CA ARG A 605 -27.47 -16.87 6.29
C ARG A 605 -27.09 -16.43 4.88
N LYS A 606 -26.88 -17.38 3.97
CA LYS A 606 -26.72 -17.07 2.55
C LYS A 606 -28.04 -16.51 2.02
N LEU A 607 -28.05 -15.23 1.69
CA LEU A 607 -29.15 -14.62 0.92
C LEU A 607 -29.07 -15.15 -0.52
N GLU A 608 -29.76 -16.26 -0.79
CA GLU A 608 -29.83 -16.84 -2.13
C GLU A 608 -31.03 -16.31 -2.93
N LYS A 609 -32.17 -16.12 -2.26
CA LYS A 609 -33.39 -15.58 -2.89
C LYS A 609 -33.26 -14.07 -3.17
N PRO A 610 -33.87 -13.56 -4.26
CA PRO A 610 -33.92 -12.12 -4.53
C PRO A 610 -34.84 -11.38 -3.54
N GLU A 611 -35.90 -12.04 -3.06
CA GLU A 611 -36.86 -11.52 -2.07
C GLU A 611 -36.14 -11.11 -0.77
N ASP A 612 -35.42 -12.06 -0.14
CA ASP A 612 -34.63 -11.82 1.08
C ASP A 612 -33.62 -10.67 0.91
N LYS A 613 -33.01 -10.52 -0.28
CA LYS A 613 -32.07 -9.42 -0.59
C LYS A 613 -32.79 -8.08 -0.66
N GLN A 614 -34.01 -8.04 -1.20
CA GLN A 614 -34.79 -6.82 -1.28
C GLN A 614 -35.31 -6.41 0.09
N GLU A 615 -35.83 -7.35 0.88
CA GLU A 615 -36.28 -7.08 2.26
C GLU A 615 -35.15 -6.50 3.12
N MET A 616 -34.00 -7.16 3.18
CA MET A 616 -32.84 -6.65 3.94
C MET A 616 -32.37 -5.28 3.42
N ARG A 617 -32.51 -5.00 2.13
CA ARG A 617 -32.18 -3.68 1.56
C ARG A 617 -33.16 -2.62 2.02
N GLU A 618 -34.46 -2.90 2.01
CA GLU A 618 -35.51 -1.96 2.44
C GLU A 618 -35.43 -1.65 3.94
N GLN A 619 -35.03 -2.62 4.77
CA GLN A 619 -34.80 -2.41 6.21
C GLN A 619 -33.58 -1.53 6.53
N ILE A 620 -32.56 -1.49 5.67
CA ILE A 620 -31.29 -0.79 5.92
C ILE A 620 -31.21 0.55 5.16
N GLU A 621 -31.67 0.64 3.90
CA GLU A 621 -31.52 1.85 3.05
C GLU A 621 -32.44 2.97 3.55
N TYR A 622 -31.90 4.17 3.83
CA TYR A 622 -32.68 5.29 4.38
C TYR A 622 -33.82 5.73 3.45
N GLN A 623 -35.06 5.63 3.93
CA GLN A 623 -36.28 5.99 3.19
C GLN A 623 -36.88 7.29 3.75
N GLN A 624 -36.82 8.34 2.94
CA GLN A 624 -37.53 9.60 3.15
C GLN A 624 -38.66 9.74 2.13
N VAL A 625 -39.76 10.40 2.52
CA VAL A 625 -40.91 10.68 1.64
C VAL A 625 -40.47 11.33 0.33
N PHE A 626 -39.51 12.26 0.39
CA PHE A 626 -38.97 12.95 -0.77
C PHE A 626 -38.42 12.03 -1.88
N LYS A 627 -37.92 10.82 -1.57
CA LYS A 627 -37.45 9.86 -2.60
C LYS A 627 -38.58 9.34 -3.50
N TYR A 628 -39.84 9.42 -3.05
CA TYR A 628 -41.01 8.83 -3.70
C TYR A 628 -42.00 9.86 -4.26
N ILE A 629 -41.82 11.16 -3.97
CA ILE A 629 -42.66 12.23 -4.52
C ILE A 629 -42.34 12.42 -6.00
N GLU A 630 -43.37 12.33 -6.85
CA GLU A 630 -43.31 12.67 -8.28
C GLU A 630 -43.56 14.17 -8.50
N SER A 631 -44.62 14.72 -7.87
CA SER A 631 -44.88 16.16 -7.87
C SER A 631 -45.71 16.58 -6.66
N THR A 632 -45.54 17.84 -6.23
CA THR A 632 -46.41 18.52 -5.28
C THR A 632 -47.14 19.66 -5.98
N LYS A 633 -48.43 19.80 -5.72
CA LYS A 633 -49.30 20.84 -6.30
C LYS A 633 -50.12 21.46 -5.18
N ILE A 634 -50.11 22.78 -5.07
CA ILE A 634 -51.04 23.51 -4.22
C ILE A 634 -52.14 24.03 -5.15
N LEU A 635 -53.35 23.54 -4.98
CA LEU A 635 -54.55 23.99 -5.70
C LEU A 635 -55.38 24.86 -4.76
N TYR A 636 -55.93 25.94 -5.31
CA TYR A 636 -57.06 26.64 -4.72
C TYR A 636 -58.31 26.12 -5.41
N ASP A 637 -59.18 25.45 -4.65
CA ASP A 637 -60.40 24.86 -5.19
C ASP A 637 -61.60 25.78 -4.89
N TYR A 638 -62.15 26.40 -5.93
CA TYR A 638 -63.29 27.32 -5.81
C TYR A 638 -64.64 26.58 -5.86
N GLU A 639 -64.68 25.33 -6.33
CA GLU A 639 -65.90 24.56 -6.54
C GLU A 639 -65.96 23.38 -5.56
N GLN A 640 -66.55 23.61 -4.39
CA GLN A 640 -66.92 22.51 -3.50
C GLN A 640 -68.15 21.80 -4.09
N GLU A 641 -67.96 20.67 -4.78
CA GLU A 641 -69.07 19.79 -5.16
C GLU A 641 -69.79 19.28 -3.89
N GLU A 642 -71.08 19.57 -3.78
CA GLU A 642 -71.94 19.11 -2.68
C GLU A 642 -72.13 17.59 -2.73
N ILE A 643 -71.31 16.85 -1.96
CA ILE A 643 -71.51 15.41 -1.74
C ILE A 643 -71.61 15.12 -0.23
N PHE A 644 -72.81 15.41 0.27
CA PHE A 644 -73.55 14.87 1.44
C PHE A 644 -72.87 14.61 2.81
N ASP A 645 -73.58 15.13 3.82
CA ASP A 645 -73.83 14.58 5.16
C ASP A 645 -72.64 14.08 5.99
N ASP A 646 -71.96 15.01 6.64
CA ASP A 646 -71.80 14.99 8.10
C ASP A 646 -71.60 16.43 8.62
N GLU A 647 -72.12 16.74 9.81
CA GLU A 647 -72.09 18.10 10.39
C GLU A 647 -70.66 18.53 10.85
N GLU A 648 -70.43 19.85 10.91
CA GLU A 648 -69.23 20.49 11.48
C GLU A 648 -67.86 20.28 10.76
N SER A 649 -67.67 20.87 9.57
CA SER A 649 -66.37 21.44 9.13
C SER A 649 -66.49 22.32 7.89
N GLN A 650 -66.32 23.65 8.02
CA GLN A 650 -65.98 24.49 6.86
C GLN A 650 -64.56 24.14 6.39
N GLN A 651 -64.45 23.37 5.30
CA GLN A 651 -63.15 23.00 4.75
C GLN A 651 -62.52 24.18 3.99
N ASN A 652 -61.27 24.51 4.32
CA ASN A 652 -60.52 25.56 3.64
C ASN A 652 -60.27 25.19 2.15
N PRO A 653 -60.43 26.13 1.20
CA PRO A 653 -60.29 25.86 -0.25
C PRO A 653 -58.86 25.53 -0.71
N TRP A 654 -57.83 25.79 0.10
CA TRP A 654 -56.45 25.45 -0.24
C TRP A 654 -56.17 23.94 -0.02
N LYS A 655 -55.87 23.23 -1.10
CA LYS A 655 -55.52 21.79 -1.13
C LYS A 655 -54.06 21.60 -1.54
N LEU A 656 -53.23 21.01 -0.68
CA LEU A 656 -51.90 20.49 -1.04
C LEU A 656 -52.04 19.02 -1.49
N ILE A 657 -51.79 18.75 -2.77
CA ILE A 657 -51.80 17.41 -3.36
C ILE A 657 -50.36 16.95 -3.56
N ILE A 658 -50.02 15.80 -2.97
CA ILE A 658 -48.72 15.14 -3.13
C ILE A 658 -48.93 13.89 -3.97
N GLN A 659 -48.39 13.87 -5.18
CA GLN A 659 -48.41 12.73 -6.10
C GLN A 659 -47.15 11.89 -5.91
N PHE A 660 -47.31 10.58 -5.76
CA PHE A 660 -46.24 9.62 -5.51
C PHE A 660 -45.98 8.72 -6.72
N ASP A 661 -44.71 8.42 -6.94
CA ASP A 661 -44.26 7.55 -8.02
C ASP A 661 -44.61 6.08 -7.75
N LYS A 662 -45.60 5.59 -8.49
CA LYS A 662 -46.11 4.21 -8.42
C LYS A 662 -45.07 3.14 -8.73
N GLN A 663 -44.03 3.42 -9.51
CA GLN A 663 -42.98 2.44 -9.83
C GLN A 663 -42.01 2.22 -8.66
N LYS A 664 -41.86 3.23 -7.78
CA LYS A 664 -40.94 3.18 -6.64
C LYS A 664 -41.62 2.77 -5.33
N LEU A 665 -42.95 2.83 -5.26
CA LEU A 665 -43.69 2.71 -4.01
C LEU A 665 -44.44 1.38 -3.89
N ALA A 666 -44.03 0.55 -2.93
CA ALA A 666 -44.78 -0.65 -2.55
C ALA A 666 -46.08 -0.29 -1.80
N ILE A 667 -47.11 -1.13 -1.91
CA ILE A 667 -48.44 -0.90 -1.33
C ILE A 667 -48.34 -0.71 0.20
N ASP A 668 -47.63 -1.60 0.88
CA ASP A 668 -47.42 -1.54 2.34
C ASP A 668 -46.66 -0.27 2.79
N LEU A 669 -45.88 0.33 1.89
CA LEU A 669 -45.15 1.56 2.15
C LEU A 669 -46.06 2.79 2.01
N TYR A 670 -47.06 2.75 1.13
CA TYR A 670 -48.06 3.80 0.96
C TYR A 670 -48.97 3.95 2.19
N ASP A 671 -49.42 2.84 2.77
CA ASP A 671 -50.23 2.87 3.99
C ASP A 671 -49.41 3.31 5.22
N LYS A 672 -48.13 2.90 5.33
CA LYS A 672 -47.21 3.43 6.35
C LYS A 672 -47.01 4.94 6.20
N LEU A 673 -46.74 5.42 4.98
CA LEU A 673 -46.64 6.85 4.63
C LEU A 673 -47.87 7.64 5.08
N TYR A 674 -49.06 7.17 4.72
CA TYR A 674 -50.31 7.80 5.13
C TYR A 674 -50.45 7.81 6.66
N SER A 675 -50.05 6.73 7.35
CA SER A 675 -50.11 6.68 8.83
C SER A 675 -49.18 7.68 9.52
N GLU A 676 -47.96 7.92 9.01
CA GLU A 676 -47.05 8.94 9.57
C GLU A 676 -47.56 10.36 9.28
N ILE A 677 -48.09 10.61 8.08
CA ILE A 677 -48.74 11.89 7.74
C ILE A 677 -50.01 12.09 8.60
N ALA A 678 -50.77 11.03 8.89
CA ALA A 678 -51.95 11.09 9.75
C ALA A 678 -51.60 11.42 11.21
N LYS A 679 -50.49 10.91 11.76
CA LYS A 679 -50.03 11.28 13.12
C LYS A 679 -49.80 12.80 13.26
N LEU A 680 -49.34 13.46 12.19
CA LEU A 680 -49.11 14.90 12.17
C LEU A 680 -50.40 15.73 12.12
N GLN A 681 -51.55 15.15 11.74
CA GLN A 681 -52.87 15.83 11.78
C GLN A 681 -53.25 16.28 13.21
N ASN A 682 -52.75 15.59 14.23
CA ASN A 682 -53.00 15.93 15.63
C ASN A 682 -52.05 17.02 16.17
N GLN A 683 -50.95 17.33 15.47
CA GLN A 683 -49.96 18.33 15.87
C GLN A 683 -50.02 19.61 15.04
N LEU A 684 -50.57 19.53 13.83
CA LEU A 684 -50.68 20.62 12.86
C LEU A 684 -52.11 20.64 12.34
N LYS A 685 -52.68 21.84 12.12
CA LYS A 685 -54.09 22.04 11.75
C LYS A 685 -54.41 21.59 10.31
N PHE A 686 -54.43 20.29 10.04
CA PHE A 686 -54.75 19.76 8.71
C PHE A 686 -55.51 18.43 8.73
N THR A 687 -56.29 18.20 7.68
CA THR A 687 -56.88 16.89 7.34
C THR A 687 -56.12 16.33 6.15
N ALA A 688 -55.81 15.03 6.14
CA ALA A 688 -55.27 14.35 4.96
C ALA A 688 -56.16 13.19 4.53
N SER A 689 -56.39 13.05 3.23
CA SER A 689 -57.14 11.95 2.62
C SER A 689 -56.26 11.20 1.61
N LYS A 690 -56.42 9.87 1.54
CA LYS A 690 -55.72 9.01 0.58
C LYS A 690 -56.61 8.64 -0.60
N SER A 691 -56.02 8.62 -1.79
CA SER A 691 -56.65 8.17 -3.03
C SER A 691 -56.65 6.65 -3.21
N THR A 692 -57.43 6.18 -4.19
CA THR A 692 -57.48 4.78 -4.66
C THR A 692 -56.16 4.37 -5.35
N TYR A 693 -55.76 3.09 -5.20
CA TYR A 693 -54.47 2.53 -5.67
C TYR A 693 -54.14 2.69 -7.18
N THR A 694 -55.09 3.13 -8.00
CA THR A 694 -54.85 3.45 -9.42
C THR A 694 -53.98 4.70 -9.61
N GLN A 695 -54.09 5.68 -8.71
CA GLN A 695 -53.31 6.93 -8.71
C GLN A 695 -52.88 7.21 -7.27
N CYS A 696 -51.58 7.15 -6.94
CA CYS A 696 -51.11 7.34 -5.57
C CYS A 696 -50.95 8.84 -5.25
N PHE A 697 -51.95 9.46 -4.63
CA PHE A 697 -51.88 10.84 -4.17
C PHE A 697 -52.52 11.03 -2.79
N ILE A 698 -51.87 11.87 -1.98
CA ILE A 698 -52.39 12.29 -0.68
C ILE A 698 -52.78 13.76 -0.80
N THR A 699 -54.03 14.06 -0.48
CA THR A 699 -54.57 15.43 -0.46
C THR A 699 -54.61 15.92 0.98
N ILE A 700 -54.09 17.12 1.21
CA ILE A 700 -53.99 17.77 2.52
C ILE A 700 -54.73 19.10 2.47
N GLN A 701 -55.68 19.30 3.38
CA GLN A 701 -56.44 20.53 3.55
C GLN A 701 -56.14 21.13 4.93
N TYR A 702 -55.98 22.45 4.97
CA TYR A 702 -55.82 23.17 6.24
C TYR A 702 -57.16 23.25 7.00
N ARG A 703 -57.13 23.12 8.33
CA ARG A 703 -58.32 23.33 9.19
C ARG A 703 -58.28 24.71 9.82
N GLU A 704 -59.34 25.47 9.61
CA GLU A 704 -59.63 26.66 10.42
C GLU A 704 -60.56 26.27 11.58
N ASN A 705 -60.30 26.80 12.77
CA ASN A 705 -61.23 26.64 13.89
C ASN A 705 -62.30 27.71 13.78
N SER A 706 -63.53 27.31 13.47
CA SER A 706 -64.72 28.15 13.62
C SER A 706 -65.10 28.29 15.10
N ASN A 707 -64.29 29.03 15.87
CA ASN A 707 -64.72 29.58 17.16
C ASN A 707 -65.26 30.99 16.93
N ASN A 708 -66.49 31.23 17.41
CA ASN A 708 -67.23 32.47 17.21
C ASN A 708 -66.54 33.67 17.85
N ASP A 709 -66.10 34.63 17.02
CA ASP A 709 -65.92 36.04 17.38
C ASP A 709 -66.49 36.90 16.23
N GLU A 710 -67.57 37.63 16.49
CA GLU A 710 -68.42 38.28 15.46
C GLU A 710 -67.82 39.54 14.78
N ASN A 711 -66.48 39.68 14.69
CA ASN A 711 -65.82 40.90 14.22
C ASN A 711 -64.70 40.66 13.18
N SER A 712 -65.03 40.15 11.99
CA SER A 712 -64.02 39.94 10.92
C SER A 712 -64.50 40.07 9.45
N ILE A 713 -65.47 40.94 9.16
CA ILE A 713 -65.92 41.21 7.76
C ILE A 713 -64.92 42.09 6.96
N GLN A 714 -63.81 42.55 7.55
CA GLN A 714 -62.81 43.43 6.90
C GLN A 714 -61.37 42.87 6.78
N MET A 715 -61.11 41.57 7.03
CA MET A 715 -59.74 41.01 6.95
C MET A 715 -59.49 39.91 5.89
N GLN A 716 -60.50 39.53 5.09
CA GLN A 716 -60.48 38.35 4.19
C GLN A 716 -59.41 38.32 3.05
N GLN A 717 -58.50 39.30 2.96
CA GLN A 717 -57.38 39.28 2.00
C GLN A 717 -55.99 39.09 2.60
N GLN A 718 -55.81 39.15 3.93
CA GLN A 718 -54.49 38.90 4.55
C GLN A 718 -54.25 37.42 4.88
N ASP A 719 -55.29 36.66 5.24
CA ASP A 719 -55.13 35.26 5.70
C ASP A 719 -54.76 34.26 4.60
N ASN A 720 -55.20 34.47 3.36
CA ASN A 720 -54.84 33.57 2.24
C ASN A 720 -53.32 33.40 2.04
N LYS A 721 -52.53 34.44 2.36
CA LYS A 721 -51.05 34.36 2.32
C LYS A 721 -50.49 33.54 3.48
N SER A 722 -51.09 33.60 4.66
CA SER A 722 -50.63 32.84 5.84
C SER A 722 -50.90 31.35 5.66
N VAL A 723 -52.08 30.97 5.15
CA VAL A 723 -52.43 29.58 4.82
C VAL A 723 -51.51 29.00 3.74
N TYR A 724 -51.22 29.76 2.68
CA TYR A 724 -50.27 29.32 1.64
C TYR A 724 -48.84 29.11 2.19
N ILE A 725 -48.35 30.01 3.05
CA ILE A 725 -47.05 29.85 3.71
C ILE A 725 -47.05 28.65 4.67
N ALA A 726 -48.14 28.44 5.42
CA ALA A 726 -48.29 27.29 6.29
C ALA A 726 -48.26 25.97 5.50
N LEU A 727 -48.94 25.89 4.36
CA LEU A 727 -48.91 24.71 3.48
C LEU A 727 -47.51 24.47 2.88
N LEU A 728 -46.74 25.52 2.55
CA LEU A 728 -45.33 25.39 2.13
C LEU A 728 -44.42 24.90 3.26
N GLU A 729 -44.67 25.30 4.51
CA GLU A 729 -43.92 24.80 5.66
C GLU A 729 -44.28 23.33 5.97
N LEU A 730 -45.56 22.99 5.83
CA LEU A 730 -46.09 21.64 5.96
C LEU A 730 -45.53 20.71 4.87
N GLU A 731 -45.42 21.19 3.63
CA GLU A 731 -44.75 20.48 2.53
C GLU A 731 -43.28 20.18 2.85
N LYS A 732 -42.53 21.16 3.37
CA LYS A 732 -41.14 20.96 3.81
C LYS A 732 -41.04 19.89 4.90
N LYS A 733 -41.87 20.00 5.94
CA LYS A 733 -41.95 19.02 7.03
C LYS A 733 -42.28 17.62 6.50
N ILE A 734 -43.20 17.48 5.54
CA ILE A 734 -43.53 16.18 4.92
C ILE A 734 -42.36 15.60 4.11
N ARG A 735 -41.64 16.43 3.36
CA ARG A 735 -40.44 15.97 2.62
C ARG A 735 -39.37 15.38 3.55
N GLU A 736 -39.27 15.89 4.77
CA GLU A 736 -38.33 15.44 5.81
C GLU A 736 -38.80 14.21 6.62
N ILE A 737 -40.07 13.79 6.49
CA ILE A 737 -40.59 12.59 7.20
C ILE A 737 -39.75 11.36 6.82
N TYR A 738 -39.44 10.58 7.86
CA TYR A 738 -38.74 9.31 7.78
C TYR A 738 -39.75 8.17 7.79
N ILE A 739 -39.62 7.23 6.84
CA ILE A 739 -40.54 6.08 6.68
C ILE A 739 -39.91 4.80 7.22
N GLY A 740 -38.60 4.61 7.01
CA GLY A 740 -37.88 3.38 7.27
C GLY A 740 -36.41 3.44 6.88
N GLY A 741 -35.65 2.38 7.13
CA GLY A 741 -34.21 2.33 6.87
C GLY A 741 -33.34 2.94 7.99
N ILE A 742 -32.04 3.02 7.78
CA ILE A 742 -31.11 3.58 8.77
C ILE A 742 -30.66 4.99 8.36
N GLN A 743 -31.01 5.99 9.17
CA GLN A 743 -30.51 7.37 9.00
C GLN A 743 -28.97 7.39 8.96
N GLY A 744 -28.42 8.00 7.92
CA GLY A 744 -26.98 7.98 7.62
C GLY A 744 -26.54 6.91 6.62
N VAL A 745 -27.47 6.08 6.10
CA VAL A 745 -27.21 5.08 5.04
C VAL A 745 -28.05 5.42 3.79
N ASP A 746 -27.49 6.23 2.90
CA ASP A 746 -28.24 6.83 1.77
C ASP A 746 -28.67 5.80 0.71
N LYS A 747 -27.79 4.84 0.42
CA LYS A 747 -27.91 3.83 -0.65
C LYS A 747 -27.18 2.55 -0.26
N ILE A 748 -27.60 1.43 -0.85
CA ILE A 748 -26.99 0.12 -0.65
C ILE A 748 -26.71 -0.55 -2.00
N TYR A 749 -25.54 -1.18 -2.08
CA TYR A 749 -25.08 -1.91 -3.26
C TYR A 749 -24.81 -3.37 -2.90
N PRO A 750 -25.54 -4.34 -3.46
CA PRO A 750 -25.16 -5.74 -3.34
C PRO A 750 -23.84 -5.99 -4.07
N ALA A 751 -23.01 -6.87 -3.52
CA ALA A 751 -21.81 -7.37 -4.15
C ALA A 751 -21.58 -8.84 -3.78
N GLU A 752 -20.92 -9.58 -4.66
CA GLU A 752 -20.38 -10.90 -4.30
C GLU A 752 -18.96 -10.72 -3.74
N LYS A 753 -18.65 -11.41 -2.65
CA LYS A 753 -17.28 -11.58 -2.15
C LYS A 753 -16.97 -13.07 -2.08
N ASP A 754 -15.78 -13.45 -2.50
CA ASP A 754 -15.29 -14.82 -2.30
C ASP A 754 -15.04 -15.01 -0.78
N PHE A 755 -15.79 -15.91 -0.15
CA PHE A 755 -15.61 -16.26 1.26
C PHE A 755 -14.42 -17.19 1.41
N VAL A 756 -13.23 -16.60 1.45
CA VAL A 756 -11.97 -17.30 1.71
C VAL A 756 -11.83 -17.50 3.22
N GLY A 757 -12.12 -18.70 3.73
CA GLY A 757 -11.85 -18.99 5.15
C GLY A 757 -12.55 -20.19 5.76
N LYS A 758 -13.65 -20.68 5.17
CA LYS A 758 -14.34 -21.86 5.74
C LYS A 758 -13.51 -23.12 5.51
N TRP A 759 -12.95 -23.66 6.57
CA TRP A 759 -12.45 -25.03 6.61
C TRP A 759 -13.65 -25.95 6.87
N ASP A 760 -13.89 -26.93 6.00
CA ASP A 760 -14.89 -27.96 6.29
C ASP A 760 -14.43 -28.76 7.51
N THR A 761 -15.25 -28.80 8.56
CA THR A 761 -14.94 -29.50 9.81
C THR A 761 -14.80 -31.01 9.62
N LYS A 762 -15.42 -31.59 8.58
CA LYS A 762 -15.33 -33.03 8.29
C LYS A 762 -14.08 -33.36 7.48
N THR A 763 -13.95 -32.82 6.26
CA THR A 763 -12.82 -33.16 5.37
C THR A 763 -11.54 -32.38 5.67
N GLY A 764 -11.63 -31.26 6.39
CA GLY A 764 -10.52 -30.35 6.63
C GLY A 764 -10.07 -29.56 5.41
N LYS A 765 -10.80 -29.59 4.29
CA LYS A 765 -10.48 -28.85 3.07
C LYS A 765 -10.96 -27.40 3.15
N LYS A 766 -10.26 -26.51 2.43
CA LYS A 766 -10.65 -25.11 2.21
C LYS A 766 -11.86 -25.08 1.27
N VAL A 767 -12.96 -24.48 1.71
CA VAL A 767 -14.15 -24.24 0.88
C VAL A 767 -14.12 -22.79 0.42
N THR A 768 -14.15 -22.58 -0.88
CA THR A 768 -14.31 -21.26 -1.52
C THR A 768 -15.76 -21.11 -1.96
N ASP A 769 -16.60 -20.67 -1.03
CA ASP A 769 -17.98 -20.27 -1.34
C ASP A 769 -18.00 -18.79 -1.73
N LYS A 770 -18.93 -18.40 -2.60
CA LYS A 770 -19.29 -16.99 -2.78
C LYS A 770 -20.39 -16.62 -1.80
N GLU A 771 -20.26 -15.47 -1.14
CA GLU A 771 -21.32 -14.89 -0.32
C GLU A 771 -21.78 -13.54 -0.90
N THR A 772 -23.07 -13.26 -0.77
CA THR A 772 -23.60 -11.92 -1.04
C THR A 772 -23.35 -11.03 0.18
N ILE A 773 -22.65 -9.92 -0.02
CA ILE A 773 -22.43 -8.86 0.96
C ILE A 773 -23.11 -7.59 0.50
N PHE A 774 -23.53 -6.72 1.43
CA PHE A 774 -24.03 -5.40 1.10
C PHE A 774 -22.97 -4.34 1.45
N LYS A 775 -22.83 -3.33 0.59
CA LYS A 775 -21.94 -2.18 0.80
C LYS A 775 -22.75 -0.89 0.77
N THR A 776 -22.64 -0.08 1.82
CA THR A 776 -23.44 1.14 1.97
C THR A 776 -22.75 2.38 1.39
N SER A 777 -23.55 3.39 1.04
CA SER A 777 -23.11 4.78 0.97
C SER A 777 -23.56 5.46 2.26
N GLY A 778 -22.62 5.94 3.07
CA GLY A 778 -22.91 6.42 4.43
C GLY A 778 -22.72 5.34 5.50
N THR A 779 -22.57 5.78 6.76
CA THR A 779 -22.20 4.96 7.92
C THR A 779 -23.15 5.15 9.09
N ASN A 780 -23.59 4.02 9.69
CA ASN A 780 -24.27 3.97 10.99
C ASN A 780 -24.21 2.55 11.57
N LEU A 781 -22.99 2.10 11.84
CA LEU A 781 -22.64 0.75 12.32
C LEU A 781 -23.44 0.35 13.57
N LYS A 782 -23.69 1.31 14.49
CA LYS A 782 -24.44 1.07 15.74
C LYS A 782 -25.89 0.64 15.52
N LYS A 783 -26.54 1.10 14.46
CA LYS A 783 -27.90 0.65 14.08
C LYS A 783 -27.85 -0.61 13.21
N ILE A 784 -26.90 -0.69 12.28
CA ILE A 784 -26.77 -1.82 11.34
C ILE A 784 -26.55 -3.16 12.08
N ILE A 785 -25.65 -3.18 13.08
CA ILE A 785 -25.33 -4.38 13.86
C ILE A 785 -26.54 -4.95 14.63
N LYS A 786 -27.60 -4.15 14.83
CA LYS A 786 -28.81 -4.55 15.58
C LYS A 786 -29.92 -5.15 14.70
N ILE A 787 -29.74 -5.24 13.38
CA ILE A 787 -30.75 -5.80 12.48
C ILE A 787 -30.65 -7.32 12.48
N ASP A 788 -31.80 -7.99 12.67
CA ASP A 788 -31.88 -9.45 12.66
C ASP A 788 -31.42 -10.01 11.31
N GLY A 789 -30.55 -11.02 11.33
CA GLY A 789 -29.95 -11.63 10.13
C GLY A 789 -28.67 -10.96 9.62
N VAL A 790 -28.31 -9.77 10.11
CA VAL A 790 -26.97 -9.19 9.91
C VAL A 790 -25.95 -9.88 10.80
N ASP A 791 -24.82 -10.28 10.22
CA ASP A 791 -23.71 -10.85 10.97
C ASP A 791 -22.96 -9.75 11.73
N SER A 792 -23.24 -9.68 13.03
CA SER A 792 -22.65 -8.73 13.97
C SER A 792 -21.16 -8.93 14.23
N GLN A 793 -20.58 -10.11 13.90
CA GLN A 793 -19.17 -10.43 14.14
C GLN A 793 -18.26 -10.04 12.97
N ARG A 794 -18.79 -10.03 11.73
CA ARG A 794 -18.04 -9.73 10.50
C ARG A 794 -18.30 -8.34 9.92
N THR A 795 -19.44 -7.72 10.22
CA THR A 795 -19.82 -6.40 9.68
C THR A 795 -18.88 -5.28 10.17
N TYR A 796 -18.30 -4.51 9.24
CA TYR A 796 -17.33 -3.46 9.55
C TYR A 796 -17.56 -2.16 8.76
N SER A 797 -17.13 -1.04 9.35
CA SER A 797 -17.18 0.31 8.78
C SER A 797 -15.79 0.77 8.35
N ASN A 798 -15.69 1.68 7.38
CA ASN A 798 -14.44 2.37 7.07
C ASN A 798 -14.25 3.66 7.90
N ASP A 799 -15.20 4.03 8.76
CA ASP A 799 -15.03 5.10 9.74
C ASP A 799 -14.40 4.55 11.03
N ILE A 800 -13.12 4.85 11.19
CA ILE A 800 -12.30 4.46 12.35
C ILE A 800 -12.81 5.13 13.65
N GLN A 801 -13.32 6.37 13.56
CA GLN A 801 -13.90 7.09 14.70
C GLN A 801 -15.25 6.51 15.12
N GLU A 802 -16.01 5.93 14.19
CA GLU A 802 -17.21 5.17 14.49
C GLU A 802 -16.87 3.85 15.18
N ILE A 803 -15.92 3.07 14.63
CA ILE A 803 -15.49 1.79 15.21
C ILE A 803 -14.99 1.97 16.65
N ALA A 804 -14.17 2.99 16.92
CA ALA A 804 -13.67 3.26 18.27
C ALA A 804 -14.79 3.54 19.29
N LYS A 805 -15.93 4.10 18.86
CA LYS A 805 -17.08 4.42 19.72
C LYS A 805 -18.07 3.27 19.87
N VAL A 806 -18.18 2.40 18.86
CA VAL A 806 -19.20 1.34 18.80
C VAL A 806 -18.65 -0.01 19.27
N ILE A 807 -17.44 -0.37 18.84
CA ILE A 807 -16.82 -1.67 19.12
C ILE A 807 -15.65 -1.52 20.12
N GLY A 808 -14.88 -0.43 20.02
CA GLY A 808 -13.81 -0.09 20.97
C GLY A 808 -12.45 0.14 20.32
N ILE A 809 -11.47 0.49 21.15
CA ILE A 809 -10.16 1.00 20.67
C ILE A 809 -9.31 -0.08 19.98
N GLU A 810 -9.37 -1.35 20.41
CA GLU A 810 -8.65 -2.45 19.75
C GLU A 810 -9.21 -2.79 18.36
N ALA A 811 -10.54 -2.68 18.18
CA ALA A 811 -11.15 -2.80 16.87
C ALA A 811 -10.71 -1.64 15.95
N ALA A 812 -10.55 -0.43 16.51
CA ALA A 812 -10.02 0.72 15.78
C ALA A 812 -8.53 0.55 15.42
N ARG A 813 -7.69 0.00 16.31
CA ARG A 813 -6.29 -0.39 16.02
C ARG A 813 -6.25 -1.31 14.80
N LYS A 814 -7.05 -2.38 14.78
CA LYS A 814 -7.09 -3.32 13.65
C LYS A 814 -7.64 -2.68 12.38
N SER A 815 -8.66 -1.82 12.50
CA SER A 815 -9.23 -1.05 11.38
C SER A 815 -8.18 -0.15 10.71
N ILE A 816 -7.37 0.60 11.47
CA ILE A 816 -6.27 1.42 10.94
C ILE A 816 -5.32 0.58 10.07
N ILE A 817 -4.90 -0.59 10.56
CA ILE A 817 -3.98 -1.48 9.84
C ILE A 817 -4.61 -2.01 8.54
N ASN A 818 -5.89 -2.38 8.57
CA ASN A 818 -6.61 -2.89 7.40
C ASN A 818 -6.84 -1.78 6.36
N GLU A 819 -7.33 -0.61 6.78
CA GLU A 819 -7.56 0.55 5.90
C GLU A 819 -6.28 1.02 5.20
N ILE A 820 -5.15 1.12 5.92
CA ILE A 820 -3.87 1.49 5.31
C ILE A 820 -3.42 0.42 4.29
N ARG A 821 -3.69 -0.87 4.53
CA ARG A 821 -3.40 -1.93 3.57
C ARG A 821 -4.29 -1.85 2.33
N GLU A 822 -5.61 -1.70 2.48
CA GLU A 822 -6.56 -1.55 1.37
C GLU A 822 -6.21 -0.34 0.47
N VAL A 823 -5.67 0.74 1.05
CA VAL A 823 -5.22 1.94 0.32
C VAL A 823 -3.94 1.71 -0.50
N ILE A 824 -3.09 0.77 -0.10
CA ILE A 824 -1.73 0.57 -0.67
C ILE A 824 -1.66 -0.65 -1.60
N GLU A 825 -2.42 -1.70 -1.30
CA GLU A 825 -2.46 -2.95 -2.09
C GLU A 825 -2.72 -2.78 -3.59
N PRO A 826 -3.61 -1.86 -4.06
CA PRO A 826 -3.82 -1.63 -5.50
C PRO A 826 -2.57 -1.19 -6.27
N TYR A 827 -1.53 -0.72 -5.59
CA TYR A 827 -0.31 -0.21 -6.21
C TYR A 827 0.82 -1.26 -6.30
N ASP A 828 0.55 -2.52 -5.96
CA ASP A 828 1.53 -3.62 -5.83
C ASP A 828 2.66 -3.33 -4.81
N ILE A 829 2.43 -2.41 -3.86
CA ILE A 829 3.40 -2.07 -2.81
C ILE A 829 3.12 -2.91 -1.56
N TYR A 830 4.17 -3.47 -0.97
CA TYR A 830 4.13 -4.19 0.30
C TYR A 830 4.80 -3.36 1.41
N ILE A 831 4.16 -3.29 2.59
CA ILE A 831 4.74 -2.77 3.82
C ILE A 831 4.68 -3.86 4.88
N ASN A 832 5.80 -4.09 5.58
CA ASN A 832 5.88 -5.07 6.65
C ASN A 832 4.91 -4.70 7.80
N TYR A 833 4.24 -5.72 8.36
CA TYR A 833 3.24 -5.56 9.42
C TYR A 833 3.73 -4.71 10.59
N ARG A 834 4.98 -4.86 11.02
CA ARG A 834 5.54 -4.16 12.18
C ARG A 834 5.48 -2.64 12.08
N HIS A 835 5.70 -2.07 10.90
CA HIS A 835 5.63 -0.61 10.70
C HIS A 835 4.19 -0.08 10.81
N LEU A 836 3.22 -0.85 10.27
CA LEU A 836 1.79 -0.54 10.39
C LEU A 836 1.28 -0.75 11.82
N SER A 837 1.80 -1.77 12.52
CA SER A 837 1.47 -2.11 13.89
C SER A 837 1.91 -1.00 14.86
N ILE A 838 3.16 -0.54 14.79
CA ILE A 838 3.67 0.60 15.59
C ILE A 838 2.85 1.87 15.33
N LEU A 839 2.56 2.15 14.06
CA LEU A 839 1.77 3.32 13.67
C LEU A 839 0.38 3.29 14.29
N ALA A 840 -0.31 2.14 14.22
CA ALA A 840 -1.61 1.95 14.82
C ALA A 840 -1.56 2.06 16.35
N ASP A 841 -0.60 1.39 17.01
CA ASP A 841 -0.44 1.46 18.47
C ASP A 841 -0.17 2.88 18.96
N TRP A 842 0.71 3.62 18.30
CA TRP A 842 0.98 5.01 18.67
C TRP A 842 -0.28 5.90 18.57
N MET A 843 -1.14 5.63 17.58
CA MET A 843 -2.43 6.31 17.42
C MET A 843 -3.45 5.88 18.49
N THR A 844 -3.47 4.62 18.94
CA THR A 844 -4.51 4.09 19.85
C THR A 844 -4.14 4.03 21.33
N LEU A 845 -2.84 4.07 21.68
CA LEU A 845 -2.28 3.89 23.03
C LEU A 845 -3.03 4.62 24.16
N ARG A 846 -3.57 5.80 23.88
CA ARG A 846 -4.15 6.71 24.88
C ARG A 846 -5.65 6.49 25.10
N GLY A 847 -6.18 5.33 24.72
CA GLY A 847 -7.62 4.99 24.80
C GLY A 847 -8.52 5.79 23.83
N ARG A 848 -7.92 6.61 22.97
CA ARG A 848 -8.58 7.44 21.94
C ARG A 848 -7.68 7.51 20.72
N ILE A 849 -8.27 7.64 19.54
CA ILE A 849 -7.51 7.84 18.30
C ILE A 849 -6.81 9.20 18.36
N THR A 850 -5.48 9.18 18.40
CA THR A 850 -4.61 10.35 18.37
C THR A 850 -4.22 10.62 16.92
N PRO A 851 -4.64 11.75 16.31
CA PRO A 851 -4.29 12.06 14.92
C PRO A 851 -2.81 12.44 14.77
N ILE A 852 -2.25 12.20 13.59
CA ILE A 852 -0.86 12.50 13.24
C ILE A 852 -0.81 13.89 12.59
N ASN A 853 -1.07 14.89 13.43
CA ASN A 853 -0.99 16.32 13.12
C ASN A 853 -0.65 17.12 14.38
N ARG A 854 -0.44 18.45 14.24
CA ARG A 854 -0.11 19.34 15.36
C ARG A 854 -1.03 19.17 16.57
N ASN A 855 -2.35 19.06 16.32
CA ASN A 855 -3.35 18.95 17.37
C ASN A 855 -3.24 17.64 18.14
N GLY A 856 -2.82 16.55 17.50
CA GLY A 856 -2.58 15.27 18.17
C GLY A 856 -1.27 15.23 18.94
N ILE A 857 -0.17 15.69 18.32
CA ILE A 857 1.17 15.73 18.94
C ILE A 857 1.20 16.67 20.15
N ASN A 858 0.61 17.87 20.04
CA ASN A 858 0.58 18.85 21.13
C ASN A 858 -0.27 18.39 22.33
N ARG A 859 -1.18 17.42 22.14
CA ARG A 859 -2.02 16.82 23.19
C ARG A 859 -1.37 15.64 23.91
N ILE A 860 -0.10 15.33 23.64
CA ILE A 860 0.63 14.26 24.33
C ILE A 860 1.14 14.80 25.68
N PRO A 861 0.66 14.26 26.83
CA PRO A 861 1.14 14.66 28.15
C PRO A 861 2.60 14.21 28.33
N GLY A 862 3.43 15.00 29.01
CA GLY A 862 4.87 14.75 29.11
C GLY A 862 5.68 15.07 27.84
N ILE A 863 5.00 15.46 26.75
CA ILE A 863 5.51 16.12 25.55
C ILE A 863 6.56 17.22 25.81
N SER A 864 7.86 16.96 25.61
CA SER A 864 8.93 17.97 25.54
C SER A 864 8.47 19.22 24.79
N CYS A 865 8.60 20.40 25.42
CA CYS A 865 8.14 21.66 24.85
C CYS A 865 9.00 22.04 23.65
N LEU A 866 10.30 21.70 23.67
CA LEU A 866 11.21 21.87 22.55
C LEU A 866 10.84 20.96 21.38
N ARG A 867 10.54 19.68 21.64
CA ARG A 867 10.06 18.74 20.60
C ARG A 867 8.77 19.24 19.95
N LYS A 868 7.76 19.63 20.75
CA LYS A 868 6.50 20.24 20.27
C LYS A 868 6.81 21.47 19.39
N SER A 869 7.66 22.40 19.86
CA SER A 869 7.97 23.65 19.16
C SER A 869 8.68 23.47 17.80
N SER A 870 9.33 22.32 17.57
CA SER A 870 9.96 21.97 16.28
C SER A 870 8.96 21.69 15.15
N PHE A 871 7.66 21.63 15.46
CA PHE A 871 6.61 21.22 14.53
C PHE A 871 5.45 22.22 14.49
N GLU A 872 5.31 22.91 13.35
CA GLU A 872 4.23 23.85 12.98
C GLU A 872 4.11 25.14 13.83
N GLU A 873 4.07 25.08 15.16
CA GLU A 873 3.63 26.19 16.06
C GLU A 873 4.67 26.60 17.12
N THR A 874 5.89 26.93 16.70
CA THR A 874 7.03 27.19 17.61
C THR A 874 6.75 28.25 18.70
N VAL A 875 6.24 29.42 18.32
CA VAL A 875 6.13 30.59 19.24
C VAL A 875 5.02 30.39 20.29
N GLU A 876 3.85 29.90 19.87
CA GLU A 876 2.72 29.69 20.78
C GLU A 876 3.02 28.63 21.83
N ILE A 877 3.70 27.55 21.42
CA ILE A 877 4.10 26.45 22.30
C ILE A 877 5.12 26.93 23.34
N LEU A 878 6.13 27.71 22.94
CA LEU A 878 7.12 28.26 23.87
C LEU A 878 6.53 29.30 24.83
N ASN A 879 5.61 30.16 24.35
CA ASN A 879 4.90 31.10 25.21
C ASN A 879 4.02 30.38 26.24
N SER A 880 3.27 29.36 25.81
CA SER A 880 2.47 28.51 26.71
C SER A 880 3.34 27.81 27.75
N ALA A 881 4.44 27.17 27.32
CA ALA A 881 5.39 26.51 28.20
C ALA A 881 6.00 27.47 29.23
N ALA A 882 6.31 28.70 28.84
CA ALA A 882 6.83 29.74 29.74
C ALA A 882 5.77 30.21 30.76
N ILE A 883 4.51 30.37 30.35
CA ILE A 883 3.39 30.75 31.24
C ILE A 883 3.11 29.66 32.29
N PHE A 884 3.15 28.39 31.89
CA PHE A 884 2.87 27.25 32.76
C PHE A 884 4.11 26.67 33.47
N PHE A 885 5.29 27.26 33.28
CA PHE A 885 6.57 26.77 33.80
C PHE A 885 6.84 25.28 33.48
N GLU A 886 6.55 24.85 32.24
CA GLU A 886 6.86 23.48 31.79
C GLU A 886 8.36 23.19 31.94
N LYS A 887 8.71 22.05 32.55
CA LYS A 887 10.09 21.59 32.71
C LYS A 887 10.38 20.48 31.73
N ASP A 888 11.36 20.69 30.85
CA ASP A 888 11.79 19.69 29.90
C ASP A 888 12.85 18.73 30.48
N LYS A 889 12.88 17.49 29.99
CA LYS A 889 13.75 16.42 30.53
C LYS A 889 14.96 16.09 29.66
N LEU A 890 14.99 16.53 28.40
CA LEU A 890 16.10 16.25 27.47
C LEU A 890 16.30 14.74 27.21
N THR A 891 15.20 13.99 27.12
CA THR A 891 15.19 12.53 26.91
C THR A 891 14.83 12.12 25.47
N GLY A 892 14.22 13.01 24.69
CA GLY A 892 13.85 12.82 23.29
C GLY A 892 14.94 13.20 22.30
N VAL A 893 14.73 12.83 21.03
CA VAL A 893 15.75 13.00 19.98
C VAL A 893 15.87 14.46 19.55
N THR A 894 14.75 15.14 19.31
CA THR A 894 14.74 16.53 18.81
C THR A 894 15.40 17.51 19.77
N GLU A 895 15.18 17.37 21.08
CA GLU A 895 15.70 18.29 22.08
C GLU A 895 17.21 18.12 22.29
N ASN A 896 17.72 16.89 22.33
CA ASN A 896 19.16 16.63 22.37
C ASN A 896 19.88 17.18 21.11
N ILE A 897 19.26 17.08 19.93
CA ILE A 897 19.77 17.72 18.70
C ILE A 897 19.83 19.25 18.84
N ILE A 898 18.81 19.88 19.44
CA ILE A 898 18.79 21.35 19.64
C ILE A 898 19.92 21.80 20.58
N PHE A 899 20.24 21.03 21.63
CA PHE A 899 21.34 21.32 22.55
C PHE A 899 22.72 20.83 22.07
N GLY A 900 22.80 20.09 20.97
CA GLY A 900 24.05 19.49 20.48
C GLY A 900 24.59 18.38 21.40
N GLN A 901 23.70 17.66 22.08
CA GLN A 901 24.01 16.54 22.97
C GLN A 901 23.87 15.19 22.24
N ASN A 902 24.50 14.14 22.76
CA ASN A 902 24.31 12.78 22.26
C ASN A 902 22.89 12.29 22.59
N CYS A 903 22.14 11.85 21.57
CA CYS A 903 20.81 11.30 21.76
C CYS A 903 20.84 9.85 22.27
N ASP A 904 19.89 9.49 23.13
CA ASP A 904 19.62 8.13 23.64
C ASP A 904 19.00 7.22 22.55
N ILE A 905 19.73 7.02 21.44
CA ILE A 905 19.33 6.17 20.31
C ILE A 905 20.54 5.43 19.73
N GLY A 906 20.34 4.20 19.26
CA GLY A 906 21.37 3.40 18.59
C GLY A 906 22.64 3.28 19.42
N THR A 907 23.77 3.77 18.87
CA THR A 907 25.08 3.78 19.54
C THR A 907 25.17 4.71 20.75
N GLY A 908 24.19 5.62 20.94
CA GLY A 908 24.07 6.48 22.14
C GLY A 908 23.18 5.89 23.23
N SER A 909 22.55 4.73 23.02
CA SER A 909 21.64 4.10 24.00
C SER A 909 22.35 3.37 25.15
N PHE A 910 23.69 3.38 25.18
CA PHE A 910 24.52 2.79 26.21
C PHE A 910 25.80 3.59 26.41
N GLU A 911 26.37 3.50 27.61
CA GLU A 911 27.66 4.11 27.94
C GLU A 911 28.80 3.09 27.84
N LEU A 912 29.97 3.55 27.39
CA LEU A 912 31.19 2.74 27.34
C LEU A 912 32.06 3.01 28.58
N LEU A 913 32.19 1.99 29.42
CA LEU A 913 33.06 2.02 30.60
C LEU A 913 34.31 1.17 30.37
N ILE A 914 35.46 1.65 30.86
CA ILE A 914 36.73 0.91 30.75
C ILE A 914 36.78 -0.16 31.85
N ASP A 915 36.82 -1.43 31.43
CA ASP A 915 37.05 -2.57 32.32
C ASP A 915 38.51 -2.57 32.83
N GLN A 916 38.70 -2.00 34.02
CA GLN A 916 40.02 -1.86 34.64
C GLN A 916 40.68 -3.22 34.95
N MET A 917 39.89 -4.27 35.23
CA MET A 917 40.42 -5.60 35.49
C MET A 917 41.02 -6.20 34.22
N LYS A 918 40.30 -6.16 33.09
CA LYS A 918 40.84 -6.60 31.80
C LYS A 918 42.04 -5.78 31.33
N VAL A 919 42.09 -4.49 31.66
CA VAL A 919 43.28 -3.66 31.38
C VAL A 919 44.47 -4.08 32.24
N GLN A 920 44.26 -4.45 33.50
CA GLN A 920 45.32 -5.02 34.36
C GLN A 920 45.75 -6.39 33.85
N ASP A 921 44.83 -7.31 33.55
CA ASP A 921 45.15 -8.62 32.96
C ASP A 921 45.93 -8.49 31.65
N PHE A 922 45.58 -7.51 30.80
CA PHE A 922 46.30 -7.25 29.55
C PHE A 922 47.71 -6.69 29.81
N LYS A 923 47.87 -5.82 30.82
CA LYS A 923 49.21 -5.36 31.25
C LYS A 923 50.03 -6.52 31.79
N THR A 924 49.50 -7.32 32.71
CA THR A 924 50.19 -8.48 33.30
C THR A 924 50.56 -9.52 32.24
N LYS A 925 49.68 -9.79 31.26
CA LYS A 925 50.01 -10.66 30.11
C LYS A 925 51.11 -10.07 29.24
N ARG A 926 51.05 -8.77 28.95
CA ARG A 926 52.07 -8.09 28.16
C ARG A 926 53.42 -8.02 28.88
N GLU A 927 53.42 -7.82 30.20
CA GLU A 927 54.60 -7.87 31.06
C GLU A 927 55.19 -9.29 31.09
N ALA A 928 54.35 -10.32 31.25
CA ALA A 928 54.77 -11.72 31.13
C ALA A 928 55.28 -12.09 29.72
N ASP A 929 54.74 -11.50 28.65
CA ASP A 929 55.27 -11.65 27.29
C ASP A 929 56.63 -10.95 27.10
N TYR A 930 56.92 -9.88 27.85
CA TYR A 930 58.25 -9.25 27.89
C TYR A 930 59.26 -10.05 28.71
N ASP A 931 58.85 -10.60 29.87
CA ASP A 931 59.70 -11.43 30.74
C ASP A 931 60.07 -12.79 30.12
N ASN A 932 59.36 -13.21 29.05
CA ASN A 932 59.67 -14.42 28.27
C ASN A 932 60.62 -14.18 27.08
N ILE A 933 61.21 -12.99 26.94
CA ILE A 933 62.30 -12.74 25.99
C ILE A 933 63.62 -13.26 26.61
N PRO A 934 64.34 -14.21 25.99
CA PRO A 934 65.56 -14.77 26.61
C PRO A 934 66.68 -13.74 26.80
N GLU A 935 67.18 -13.59 28.03
CA GLU A 935 68.36 -12.78 28.37
C GLU A 935 69.67 -13.38 27.83
N GLN A 936 69.84 -13.53 26.51
CA GLN A 936 71.14 -13.80 25.89
C GLN A 936 71.33 -13.04 24.56
N SER A 937 71.82 -11.80 24.66
CA SER A 937 72.62 -11.14 23.62
C SER A 937 73.49 -10.07 24.28
N PRO A 938 74.84 -10.11 24.13
CA PRO A 938 75.72 -9.11 24.75
C PRO A 938 75.53 -7.73 24.14
N MET A 939 75.48 -6.72 25.00
CA MET A 939 75.32 -5.31 24.65
C MET A 939 76.65 -4.70 24.17
N SER A 940 76.64 -3.98 23.03
CA SER A 940 77.73 -3.06 22.62
C SER A 940 77.29 -2.07 21.55
N GLU A 941 77.10 -0.81 21.97
CA GLU A 941 77.34 0.44 21.20
C GLU A 941 76.93 0.51 19.71
N ALA A 942 75.71 0.99 19.46
CA ALA A 942 75.37 1.81 18.28
C ALA A 942 74.18 2.74 18.56
N ALA A 943 74.23 3.47 19.69
CA ALA A 943 73.28 4.53 19.98
C ALA A 943 73.65 5.82 19.22
N ASP A 944 73.44 5.80 17.89
CA ASP A 944 73.38 6.95 16.99
C ASP A 944 73.19 6.42 15.55
N TYR A 945 72.02 6.65 14.92
CA TYR A 945 71.73 6.65 13.47
C TYR A 945 70.25 6.32 13.14
N PHE A 946 69.30 7.18 13.54
CA PHE A 946 67.98 7.22 12.88
C PHE A 946 67.50 8.65 12.68
N ASN A 947 68.26 9.39 11.87
CA ASN A 947 67.89 10.71 11.37
C ASN A 947 68.14 10.73 9.84
N THR A 948 67.27 10.09 9.05
CA THR A 948 67.03 10.34 7.60
C THR A 948 65.87 9.48 7.05
N PRO A 949 65.21 9.86 5.95
CA PRO A 949 63.85 9.41 5.62
C PRO A 949 63.79 8.18 4.69
N VAL A 950 62.73 7.37 4.83
CA VAL A 950 62.45 6.23 3.94
C VAL A 950 61.65 6.68 2.72
N ASN A 951 62.15 6.29 1.55
CA ASN A 951 61.62 6.57 0.21
C ASN A 951 60.40 5.68 -0.13
N PRO A 952 59.25 6.21 -0.60
CA PRO A 952 58.06 5.41 -0.84
C PRO A 952 58.06 4.78 -2.25
N ASN A 953 58.68 3.60 -2.42
CA ASN A 953 58.47 2.74 -3.61
C ASN A 953 59.01 1.30 -3.49
N THR A 954 58.44 0.46 -2.61
CA THR A 954 58.46 -1.01 -2.79
C THR A 954 57.35 -1.69 -1.98
N PRO A 955 56.46 -2.51 -2.59
CA PRO A 955 55.46 -3.27 -1.84
C PRO A 955 56.02 -4.64 -1.41
N GLY A 956 56.23 -4.81 -0.09
CA GLY A 956 56.68 -6.06 0.53
C GLY A 956 55.72 -6.50 1.63
N VAL A 957 55.34 -7.78 1.61
CA VAL A 957 54.37 -8.39 2.54
C VAL A 957 54.85 -8.28 4.00
N GLY A 958 53.98 -7.78 4.88
CA GLY A 958 54.24 -7.70 6.33
C GLY A 958 52.95 -7.70 7.13
N MET A 959 52.82 -8.64 8.07
CA MET A 959 51.68 -8.75 8.99
C MET A 959 51.67 -7.57 9.95
N MET A 960 50.51 -6.93 10.20
CA MET A 960 50.38 -5.93 11.26
C MET A 960 49.18 -6.22 12.17
N THR A 961 49.49 -6.75 13.34
CA THR A 961 48.68 -6.65 14.56
C THR A 961 48.57 -5.17 14.99
N PRO A 962 47.40 -4.66 15.38
CA PRO A 962 47.25 -3.25 15.77
C PRO A 962 47.78 -3.00 17.20
N GLY A 963 49.03 -2.55 17.31
CA GLY A 963 49.60 -2.07 18.56
C GLY A 963 49.06 -0.69 18.95
N PHE A 964 48.09 -0.64 19.87
CA PHE A 964 47.67 0.62 20.49
C PHE A 964 48.79 1.17 21.40
N SER A 965 49.31 2.34 21.04
CA SER A 965 50.16 3.16 21.90
C SER A 965 49.39 4.41 22.34
N VAL A 966 48.91 4.40 23.58
CA VAL A 966 48.34 5.57 24.24
C VAL A 966 49.48 6.44 24.75
N HIS A 967 49.52 7.71 24.34
CA HIS A 967 50.27 8.75 25.04
C HIS A 967 49.34 9.93 25.31
N ASN A 968 49.18 10.25 26.59
CA ASN A 968 48.39 11.38 27.04
C ASN A 968 49.12 12.69 26.71
N ILE A 969 48.46 13.55 25.94
CA ILE A 969 48.72 14.99 25.97
C ILE A 969 47.38 15.66 26.31
N MET A 970 47.22 16.07 27.57
CA MET A 970 46.17 17.01 27.95
C MET A 970 46.51 18.39 27.36
N GLY A 971 45.60 18.98 26.57
CA GLY A 971 45.80 20.31 26.02
C GLY A 971 44.68 20.79 25.09
N ASN A 972 43.70 21.48 25.67
CA ASN A 972 42.78 22.44 25.03
C ASN A 972 42.09 22.06 23.70
N PHE A 973 40.82 21.65 23.78
CA PHE A 973 39.87 21.76 22.68
C PHE A 973 38.89 22.92 22.91
N THR A 974 38.83 23.85 21.95
CA THR A 974 37.70 24.77 21.73
C THR A 974 37.44 24.89 20.22
N PRO A 975 36.21 25.20 19.78
CA PRO A 975 35.66 24.61 18.56
C PRO A 975 35.83 25.46 17.29
N SER A 976 35.82 24.81 16.12
CA SER A 976 35.64 25.45 14.82
C SER A 976 34.47 24.83 14.04
N THR A 977 33.47 25.67 13.81
CA THR A 977 32.26 25.58 12.95
C THR A 977 32.17 24.49 11.86
N PRO A 978 30.97 23.91 11.64
CA PRO A 978 30.72 23.00 10.53
C PRO A 978 30.51 23.76 9.21
N ASN A 979 31.17 23.33 8.14
CA ASN A 979 30.73 23.68 6.78
C ASN A 979 31.23 22.66 5.74
N GLN A 980 30.46 22.53 4.66
CA GLN A 980 30.65 21.68 3.47
C GLN A 980 30.26 20.19 3.59
N GLY A 981 29.70 19.66 2.50
CA GLY A 981 29.17 18.30 2.39
C GLY A 981 29.56 17.61 1.09
N PHE A 982 28.87 16.50 0.78
CA PHE A 982 28.97 15.70 -0.46
C PHE A 982 29.07 16.60 -1.73
N SER A 983 29.91 16.36 -2.74
CA SER A 983 30.54 15.15 -3.33
C SER A 983 31.54 15.60 -4.44
N PRO A 984 32.08 14.78 -5.37
CA PRO A 984 32.49 13.36 -5.36
C PRO A 984 34.02 13.18 -5.65
N PHE A 985 34.49 11.94 -5.84
CA PHE A 985 35.88 11.60 -6.19
C PHE A 985 36.38 12.19 -7.54
N ILE A 986 37.60 12.75 -7.55
CA ILE A 986 38.47 12.87 -8.74
C ILE A 986 39.90 12.40 -8.38
N THR A 987 40.58 11.85 -9.39
CA THR A 987 41.86 11.14 -9.35
C THR A 987 43.10 11.98 -9.02
N SER A 988 44.12 11.29 -8.52
CA SER A 988 45.45 11.76 -8.11
C SER A 988 46.27 12.55 -9.13
N THR A 989 46.96 13.61 -8.66
CA THR A 989 48.23 14.14 -9.21
C THR A 989 49.17 14.58 -8.07
N PRO A 990 50.51 14.70 -8.28
CA PRO A 990 51.49 14.65 -7.19
C PRO A 990 51.83 15.99 -6.52
N ASN A 991 52.32 15.92 -5.28
CA ASN A 991 52.78 17.03 -4.46
C ASN A 991 53.92 17.86 -5.09
N TYR A 992 53.85 19.19 -4.92
CA TYR A 992 55.00 20.09 -4.83
C TYR A 992 54.88 20.94 -3.55
N PRO A 993 55.98 21.35 -2.89
CA PRO A 993 55.91 21.91 -1.53
C PRO A 993 55.51 23.39 -1.50
N GLN A 994 54.85 23.79 -0.42
CA GLN A 994 54.54 25.19 -0.13
C GLN A 994 55.81 26.00 0.18
N ASN A 995 55.84 27.24 -0.30
CA ASN A 995 56.58 28.34 0.34
C ASN A 995 55.65 29.57 0.42
N ASN A 996 55.30 29.97 1.64
CA ASN A 996 54.78 31.30 1.98
C ASN A 996 55.93 32.33 1.85
N PRO A 997 55.72 33.66 1.67
CA PRO A 997 54.79 34.42 2.53
C PRO A 997 54.19 35.76 2.00
N LYS A 998 53.38 36.40 2.87
CA LYS A 998 53.03 37.85 2.99
C LYS A 998 51.94 38.47 2.07
N SER A 999 51.08 39.24 2.73
CA SER A 999 49.95 40.09 2.29
C SER A 999 50.42 41.53 1.93
N PRO A 1000 49.58 42.55 1.54
CA PRO A 1000 48.09 42.64 1.51
C PRO A 1000 47.44 43.39 0.30
N SER A 1001 46.10 43.59 0.39
CA SER A 1001 45.27 44.73 -0.13
C SER A 1001 44.74 44.84 -1.59
N GLN A 1002 43.40 45.00 -1.67
CA GLN A 1002 42.55 45.92 -2.49
C GLN A 1002 42.42 45.87 -4.05
N ILE A 1003 41.19 46.21 -4.51
CA ILE A 1003 40.74 46.64 -5.88
C ILE A 1003 40.77 45.52 -6.96
N ALA A 1004 39.70 45.01 -7.58
CA ALA A 1004 38.46 45.50 -8.24
C ALA A 1004 38.52 45.50 -9.79
N TYR A 1005 37.46 44.94 -10.40
CA TYR A 1005 37.01 45.00 -11.81
C TYR A 1005 37.72 44.25 -12.98
N ALA A 1006 36.87 43.48 -13.70
CA ALA A 1006 36.73 43.37 -15.18
C ALA A 1006 37.38 42.22 -16.01
N ARG A 1007 36.49 41.48 -16.70
CA ARG A 1007 36.55 40.86 -18.07
C ARG A 1007 37.79 39.99 -18.43
N SER A 1008 37.63 38.76 -18.95
CA SER A 1008 37.16 38.53 -20.35
C SER A 1008 37.22 37.05 -20.80
N SER A 1009 36.52 36.77 -21.92
CA SER A 1009 36.80 35.77 -22.99
C SER A 1009 36.88 34.26 -22.73
N GLN A 1010 36.11 33.53 -23.56
CA GLN A 1010 36.27 32.12 -23.93
C GLN A 1010 37.47 31.91 -24.88
N ILE A 1011 37.94 30.67 -25.06
CA ILE A 1011 38.37 30.07 -26.35
C ILE A 1011 38.62 28.55 -26.20
N SER A 1012 38.22 27.77 -27.20
CA SER A 1012 38.55 26.34 -27.39
C SER A 1012 39.48 26.15 -28.61
N PRO A 1013 40.26 25.06 -28.71
CA PRO A 1013 41.21 24.85 -29.81
C PRO A 1013 40.57 24.39 -31.15
N LYS A 1014 41.38 24.41 -32.22
CA LYS A 1014 41.00 24.43 -33.65
C LYS A 1014 40.79 23.07 -34.34
N ILE A 1015 40.24 23.17 -35.56
CA ILE A 1015 39.89 22.15 -36.56
C ILE A 1015 40.96 22.09 -37.68
N ASP A 1016 41.01 20.98 -38.43
CA ASP A 1016 41.42 20.91 -39.86
C ASP A 1016 40.92 19.55 -40.45
N ASN A 1017 40.71 19.26 -41.75
CA ASN A 1017 40.69 20.06 -43.00
C ASN A 1017 39.91 19.29 -44.11
N SER A 1018 39.18 19.95 -45.04
CA SER A 1018 39.26 19.70 -46.50
C SER A 1018 38.21 20.47 -47.35
N PRO A 1019 38.47 20.82 -48.65
CA PRO A 1019 37.65 21.80 -49.40
C PRO A 1019 37.15 21.40 -50.82
N GLN A 1020 36.12 22.12 -51.32
CA GLN A 1020 35.96 22.80 -52.65
C GLN A 1020 34.48 22.82 -53.15
N ILE A 1021 33.83 24.00 -53.28
CA ILE A 1021 33.62 24.87 -54.49
C ILE A 1021 32.75 24.15 -55.57
N VAL A 1022 31.61 24.68 -56.09
CA VAL A 1022 31.34 25.93 -56.86
C VAL A 1022 29.92 26.48 -56.62
N SER A 1023 29.70 27.79 -56.82
CA SER A 1023 28.38 28.43 -57.07
C SER A 1023 28.49 29.45 -58.23
N PRO A 1024 27.38 29.81 -58.91
CA PRO A 1024 27.14 31.25 -59.18
C PRO A 1024 25.64 31.62 -59.09
N ASN A 1025 25.19 32.56 -58.25
CA ASN A 1025 25.35 34.04 -58.26
C ASN A 1025 24.72 34.79 -59.44
N TYR A 1026 23.79 35.73 -59.15
CA TYR A 1026 23.70 37.15 -59.57
C TYR A 1026 22.39 37.74 -58.94
N THR A 1027 22.39 38.57 -57.87
CA THR A 1027 22.60 40.06 -57.77
C THR A 1027 21.41 40.93 -58.27
N PRO A 1028 21.30 42.26 -58.00
CA PRO A 1028 22.18 43.18 -57.23
C PRO A 1028 21.47 44.14 -56.21
N HIS A 1029 22.31 44.97 -55.56
CA HIS A 1029 22.03 46.23 -54.85
C HIS A 1029 21.63 46.23 -53.34
N ASN A 1030 22.66 46.42 -52.49
CA ASN A 1030 22.99 47.68 -51.78
C ASN A 1030 21.84 48.62 -51.31
N SER A 1031 21.93 49.33 -50.17
CA SER A 1031 22.89 49.31 -49.05
C SER A 1031 22.45 50.35 -47.99
N THR A 1032 22.42 49.97 -46.70
CA THR A 1032 23.04 50.65 -45.52
C THR A 1032 22.34 50.20 -44.23
N PRO A 1033 23.07 49.82 -43.16
CA PRO A 1033 22.49 49.56 -41.84
C PRO A 1033 23.01 50.56 -40.79
N ALA A 1034 22.38 51.74 -40.66
CA ALA A 1034 22.72 52.69 -39.59
C ALA A 1034 21.58 53.67 -39.28
N GLU A 1035 20.67 53.29 -38.39
CA GLU A 1035 19.76 54.17 -37.61
C GLU A 1035 19.00 53.25 -36.61
N ARG A 1036 18.77 53.56 -35.33
CA ARG A 1036 18.99 54.76 -34.49
C ARG A 1036 19.48 54.36 -33.10
N ALA A 1037 20.23 55.25 -32.45
CA ALA A 1037 20.35 55.21 -30.99
C ALA A 1037 19.04 55.66 -30.33
N SER A 1038 18.66 55.02 -29.22
CA SER A 1038 17.84 55.66 -28.17
C SER A 1038 18.61 56.89 -27.65
N PRO A 1039 17.95 58.00 -27.24
CA PRO A 1039 17.12 57.94 -26.03
C PRO A 1039 15.95 58.95 -25.93
N TYR A 1040 15.19 58.84 -24.83
CA TYR A 1040 14.25 59.84 -24.28
C TYR A 1040 12.99 60.22 -25.08
N SER A 1041 12.02 60.74 -24.33
CA SER A 1041 10.90 61.55 -24.81
C SER A 1041 11.27 63.04 -24.85
N ALA A 1042 10.93 63.75 -25.93
CA ALA A 1042 10.78 65.20 -25.93
C ALA A 1042 9.85 65.68 -27.08
N SER A 1043 8.84 66.48 -26.74
CA SER A 1043 7.91 67.12 -27.68
C SER A 1043 8.45 68.46 -28.19
N PRO A 1044 7.89 69.01 -29.29
CA PRO A 1044 7.80 70.45 -29.49
C PRO A 1044 6.35 70.95 -29.46
N ASN A 1045 6.10 71.82 -28.48
CA ASN A 1045 5.10 72.90 -28.41
C ASN A 1045 4.73 73.55 -29.78
N TYR A 1046 3.58 74.22 -30.00
CA TYR A 1046 2.49 74.71 -29.14
C TYR A 1046 1.24 74.99 -30.02
N LYS A 1047 -0.01 74.74 -29.54
CA LYS A 1047 -1.17 75.68 -29.65
C LYS A 1047 -2.49 75.14 -29.02
N ILE A 1048 -2.60 75.35 -27.69
CA ILE A 1048 -3.72 76.01 -26.97
C ILE A 1048 -5.16 75.38 -27.00
N HIS A 1049 -5.62 74.99 -25.79
CA HIS A 1049 -7.01 74.79 -25.27
C HIS A 1049 -7.90 73.68 -25.91
N GLN A 1050 -8.78 72.96 -25.19
CA GLN A 1050 -9.48 73.21 -23.90
C GLN A 1050 -10.03 71.88 -23.28
N GLY A 1051 -10.29 71.80 -21.96
CA GLY A 1051 -11.25 70.82 -21.36
C GLY A 1051 -10.71 69.69 -20.45
N GLN A 1052 -11.35 69.50 -19.28
CA GLN A 1052 -11.12 68.41 -18.28
C GLN A 1052 -12.03 67.18 -18.62
N SER A 1053 -11.84 65.94 -18.16
CA SER A 1053 -11.82 65.45 -16.76
C SER A 1053 -11.48 63.93 -16.64
N ASN A 1054 -11.46 63.38 -15.42
CA ASN A 1054 -10.89 62.06 -15.05
C ASN A 1054 -11.80 60.82 -15.25
N SER A 1055 -11.18 59.64 -15.48
CA SER A 1055 -11.67 58.30 -15.10
C SER A 1055 -10.50 57.34 -14.80
N PRO A 1056 -10.50 56.55 -13.70
CA PRO A 1056 -9.38 55.69 -13.27
C PRO A 1056 -9.57 54.18 -13.58
N ALA A 1057 -8.73 53.31 -12.99
CA ALA A 1057 -8.46 51.93 -13.41
C ALA A 1057 -8.90 50.81 -12.41
N TYR A 1058 -8.58 49.55 -12.80
CA TYR A 1058 -8.36 48.31 -12.00
C TYR A 1058 -9.47 47.25 -11.73
N ILE A 1059 -9.06 45.98 -11.96
CA ILE A 1059 -9.38 44.67 -11.31
C ILE A 1059 -10.83 44.15 -11.23
N ALA A 1060 -11.09 42.96 -11.82
CA ALA A 1060 -11.62 41.73 -11.16
C ALA A 1060 -12.15 40.66 -12.16
N SER A 1061 -12.17 39.38 -11.72
CA SER A 1061 -12.86 38.23 -12.36
C SER A 1061 -14.40 38.39 -12.35
N PRO A 1062 -15.21 37.63 -13.14
CA PRO A 1062 -15.70 36.33 -12.63
C PRO A 1062 -16.18 35.28 -13.68
N ASN A 1063 -16.76 34.18 -13.16
CA ASN A 1063 -17.46 33.07 -13.84
C ASN A 1063 -18.56 33.49 -14.83
N MET A 1064 -18.92 32.59 -15.77
CA MET A 1064 -20.24 32.58 -16.40
C MET A 1064 -20.82 31.18 -16.62
N ASN A 1065 -22.10 31.04 -16.26
CA ASN A 1065 -22.98 29.91 -16.58
C ASN A 1065 -23.89 30.26 -17.77
N SER A 1066 -24.59 29.25 -18.29
CA SER A 1066 -25.55 29.30 -19.41
C SER A 1066 -26.79 30.19 -19.18
N PRO A 1067 -27.48 30.63 -20.25
CA PRO A 1067 -28.57 31.61 -20.18
C PRO A 1067 -29.94 31.01 -19.87
N GLN A 1068 -30.81 31.80 -19.24
CA GLN A 1068 -32.27 31.61 -19.24
C GLN A 1068 -32.99 32.97 -19.26
N TYR A 1069 -34.28 32.94 -19.63
CA TYR A 1069 -35.03 34.09 -20.15
C TYR A 1069 -35.55 35.09 -19.10
N ASP A 1070 -35.79 36.33 -19.56
CA ASP A 1070 -36.47 37.41 -18.84
C ASP A 1070 -37.89 37.04 -18.34
N ILE A 1071 -38.18 37.35 -17.07
CA ILE A 1071 -39.49 37.87 -16.63
C ILE A 1071 -39.25 39.03 -15.65
N LYS A 1072 -39.89 40.17 -15.91
CA LYS A 1072 -39.79 41.39 -15.07
C LYS A 1072 -40.75 41.33 -13.88
N GLY A 1073 -40.34 41.82 -12.70
CA GLY A 1073 -41.27 42.31 -11.68
C GLY A 1073 -40.83 42.16 -10.22
N SER A 1074 -41.14 43.19 -9.41
CA SER A 1074 -41.07 43.23 -7.93
C SER A 1074 -39.69 43.12 -7.25
N SER A 1075 -39.08 44.27 -6.98
CA SER A 1075 -38.01 44.41 -5.96
C SER A 1075 -38.21 45.67 -5.11
N HIS A 1076 -39.15 45.61 -4.14
CA HIS A 1076 -39.33 46.70 -3.17
C HIS A 1076 -39.63 46.27 -1.72
N ILE A 1077 -39.58 44.97 -1.41
CA ILE A 1077 -39.96 44.43 -0.08
C ILE A 1077 -38.78 43.73 0.65
N ALA A 1078 -37.62 43.54 -0.02
CA ALA A 1078 -36.50 42.76 0.53
C ALA A 1078 -35.55 43.53 1.48
N GLN A 1079 -35.74 44.84 1.70
CA GLN A 1079 -34.85 45.67 2.54
C GLN A 1079 -35.31 45.86 3.99
N GLN A 1080 -36.53 45.43 4.34
CA GLN A 1080 -37.09 45.69 5.68
C GLN A 1080 -36.87 44.54 6.69
N ILE A 1081 -36.50 43.34 6.24
CA ILE A 1081 -36.40 42.12 7.08
C ILE A 1081 -34.98 41.91 7.67
N LYS A 1082 -33.97 42.67 7.22
CA LYS A 1082 -32.61 42.61 7.79
C LYS A 1082 -32.39 43.45 9.06
N GLY A 1083 -33.42 44.17 9.53
CA GLY A 1083 -33.33 45.01 10.73
C GLY A 1083 -33.67 44.33 12.05
N GLU A 1084 -34.45 43.25 12.04
CA GLU A 1084 -35.09 42.73 13.27
C GLU A 1084 -34.51 41.41 13.81
N MET A 1085 -33.59 40.76 13.10
CA MET A 1085 -32.93 39.53 13.58
C MET A 1085 -31.70 39.75 14.46
N HIS A 1086 -31.38 40.99 14.86
CA HIS A 1086 -30.18 41.30 15.64
C HIS A 1086 -30.40 41.53 17.15
N ASN A 1087 -31.65 41.45 17.65
CA ASN A 1087 -32.03 41.80 19.02
C ASN A 1087 -32.64 40.63 19.86
N ILE A 1088 -32.44 39.36 19.47
CA ILE A 1088 -32.96 38.19 20.23
C ILE A 1088 -31.86 37.13 20.43
N GLN A 1089 -30.63 37.55 20.75
CA GLN A 1089 -29.53 36.68 21.18
C GLN A 1089 -28.69 37.27 22.33
N GLU A 1090 -29.24 38.20 23.12
CA GLU A 1090 -28.63 38.70 24.38
C GLU A 1090 -29.58 38.56 25.57
N GLU A 1091 -30.18 37.39 25.75
CA GLU A 1091 -30.95 37.03 26.95
C GLU A 1091 -31.15 35.49 27.00
N ASN A 1092 -30.09 34.72 27.34
CA ASN A 1092 -30.17 33.31 27.82
C ASN A 1092 -28.80 32.61 28.13
N GLU A 1093 -27.76 33.32 28.57
CA GLU A 1093 -26.54 32.67 29.11
C GLU A 1093 -26.12 33.25 30.47
N SER A 1094 -26.95 33.00 31.50
CA SER A 1094 -26.54 33.18 32.90
C SER A 1094 -27.31 32.23 33.83
N GLY A 1095 -26.76 31.03 34.08
CA GLY A 1095 -27.29 30.14 35.13
C GLY A 1095 -27.05 28.65 34.92
N SER A 1096 -25.94 28.12 35.45
CA SER A 1096 -25.89 26.78 36.05
C SER A 1096 -24.53 26.52 36.73
N GLU A 1097 -24.43 26.87 38.00
CA GLU A 1097 -23.52 26.21 38.94
C GLU A 1097 -24.30 25.77 40.19
N SER A 1098 -23.77 24.75 40.86
CA SER A 1098 -24.21 24.14 42.13
C SER A 1098 -25.44 23.21 42.13
N GLU A 1099 -25.09 21.91 42.18
CA GLU A 1099 -25.49 20.91 43.18
C GLU A 1099 -26.90 20.27 43.18
N SER A 1100 -26.85 18.96 43.00
CA SER A 1100 -27.89 17.99 43.34
C SER A 1100 -27.95 17.70 44.85
N ARG A 1101 -29.14 17.79 45.44
CA ARG A 1101 -29.59 17.01 46.62
C ARG A 1101 -31.11 17.12 46.81
N ASP A 1102 -31.85 16.17 46.24
CA ASP A 1102 -32.73 15.25 46.98
C ASP A 1102 -33.72 14.54 46.02
N ASN A 1103 -33.82 13.22 46.20
CA ASN A 1103 -34.64 12.22 45.47
C ASN A 1103 -34.28 11.92 44.01
#